data_AF-A0A932PF28-F1
#
_entry.id   AF-A0A932PF28-F1
#
_cell.length_a   1.000
_cell.length_b   1.000
_cell.length_c   1.000
_cell.angle_alpha   90.00
_cell.angle_beta   90.00
_cell.angle_gamma   90.00
#
_symmetry.space_group_name_H-M   'P 1'
#
loop_
_entity.id
_entity.type
_entity.pdbx_description
1 polymer ?
#
loop_
_entity_poly.entity_id
_entity_poly.type
_entity_poly.pdbx_seq_one_letter_code
_entity_poly.pdbx_strand_id
1 'polypeptide(L)'
;MRQALGRLDNWLGAGSNGSLWRSYLKTGVLRSQLAGPSADPSVVAEVLGKFSSPAPGLDRQQFVDVRSALETWIAELRPLRPEDLPPAIAEARGRFLASNPSDVSRTQRTAQAALARLDRFLSTGGERGIAWKKFLRWNELQAGLVGGSLDYRLLDDIRGRLHGGHLGLELRPFADLAAAIQLYAETSRRAGGQSARSTFESAVQTIEQRLGQAAPLWTDEQAEAVGAALGQIESLGQTPDLVHAIRGHYSHPNLLFQIADELLAVGIARPVRDVAPVREVILGTDIRGTGHTFGDLNVRLASSVDRAVIETVFTGTTLSKTVGVNGPATIYADGTTRFFATKRLFLDAEGLSTVPAVATAQTRSRIRGVAVRGGRLIQKIADRRVQQNKPASERIGSQRAQRRLSRRLDDEAGSRLAESNRDFVNRFRAPLVRRGQFPEVFQFSTTSDFLRLTALNASRSQLGSPTPPPALDGKHALAVRLHESTVNNLAAINLAGQTFTGDRLREMAIDLLGEVPEPFEDEDPRPWSITFAQQRPITLDVDDQRATLVIRGSEYTSNEEPYSALNITVHYTFEPTGKGLRAVRQGDIEIRPPGSRPGQRLPNRLIAIRRVIQRKLERVFKPEIVREGLVLPGAWEKAGTLPLTRFAADDGWFVLAWRQPEHPASR
;
A
#
# COMPACT_ATOMS: atom_id res chain seq x y z
N MET A 1 15.09 -10.33 -4.28
CA MET A 1 16.08 -10.97 -5.19
C MET A 1 15.83 -10.78 -6.70
N ARG A 2 14.73 -11.29 -7.29
CA ARG A 2 14.51 -11.29 -8.77
C ARG A 2 14.67 -9.93 -9.45
N GLN A 3 14.16 -8.87 -8.83
CA GLN A 3 14.24 -7.51 -9.38
C GLN A 3 15.68 -6.99 -9.47
N ALA A 4 16.51 -7.22 -8.44
CA ALA A 4 17.91 -6.81 -8.42
C ALA A 4 18.70 -7.52 -9.53
N LEU A 5 18.48 -8.84 -9.69
CA LEU A 5 19.12 -9.61 -10.76
C LEU A 5 18.70 -9.12 -12.16
N GLY A 6 17.41 -8.82 -12.35
CA GLY A 6 16.91 -8.25 -13.61
C GLY A 6 17.55 -6.89 -13.94
N ARG A 7 17.74 -6.01 -12.94
CA ARG A 7 18.45 -4.74 -13.13
C ARG A 7 19.91 -4.96 -13.52
N LEU A 8 20.60 -5.88 -12.85
CA LEU A 8 21.98 -6.24 -13.17
C LEU A 8 22.09 -6.77 -14.61
N ASP A 9 21.17 -7.64 -15.02
CA ASP A 9 21.16 -8.23 -16.35
C ASP A 9 20.97 -7.20 -17.46
N ASN A 10 20.04 -6.26 -17.26
CA ASN A 10 19.81 -5.16 -18.19
C ASN A 10 21.04 -4.27 -18.31
N TRP A 11 21.75 -4.04 -17.20
CA TRP A 11 22.97 -3.23 -17.18
C TRP A 11 24.15 -3.92 -17.84
N LEU A 12 24.34 -5.23 -17.60
CA LEU A 12 25.41 -6.02 -18.23
C LEU A 12 25.22 -6.17 -19.74
N GLY A 13 23.97 -6.14 -20.23
CA GLY A 13 23.64 -6.27 -21.65
C GLY A 13 24.06 -7.62 -22.25
N ALA A 14 24.01 -7.75 -23.58
CA ALA A 14 24.32 -9.00 -24.29
C ALA A 14 25.78 -9.10 -24.79
N GLY A 15 26.64 -8.14 -24.44
CA GLY A 15 28.04 -8.10 -24.90
C GLY A 15 28.94 -9.14 -24.21
N SER A 16 30.14 -9.34 -24.78
CA SER A 16 31.16 -10.29 -24.29
C SER A 16 31.53 -10.08 -22.82
N ASN A 17 31.70 -8.83 -22.39
CA ASN A 17 32.00 -8.48 -20.99
C ASN A 17 30.83 -8.88 -20.05
N GLY A 18 29.59 -8.69 -20.49
CA GLY A 18 28.41 -9.13 -19.74
C GLY A 18 28.37 -10.65 -19.56
N SER A 19 28.74 -11.41 -20.59
CA SER A 19 28.82 -12.88 -20.51
C SER A 19 29.91 -13.36 -19.55
N LEU A 20 31.08 -12.69 -19.52
CA LEU A 20 32.15 -12.99 -18.56
C LEU A 20 31.70 -12.79 -17.12
N TRP A 21 31.06 -11.65 -16.82
CA TRP A 21 30.50 -11.38 -15.49
C TRP A 21 29.43 -12.39 -15.10
N ARG A 22 28.50 -12.75 -16.01
CA ARG A 22 27.46 -13.74 -15.74
C ARG A 22 28.02 -15.11 -15.39
N SER A 23 29.09 -15.51 -16.06
CA SER A 23 29.81 -16.77 -15.79
C SER A 23 30.54 -16.71 -14.45
N TYR A 24 31.34 -15.66 -14.21
CA TYR A 24 32.09 -15.46 -12.97
C TYR A 24 31.19 -15.45 -11.73
N LEU A 25 30.07 -14.71 -11.81
CA LEU A 25 29.09 -14.54 -10.74
C LEU A 25 28.06 -15.67 -10.68
N LYS A 26 28.15 -16.68 -11.54
CA LYS A 26 27.22 -17.82 -11.60
C LYS A 26 25.74 -17.41 -11.68
N THR A 27 25.42 -16.33 -12.39
CA THR A 27 24.05 -15.79 -12.48
C THR A 27 23.04 -16.78 -13.09
N GLY A 28 23.48 -17.71 -13.94
CA GLY A 28 22.62 -18.78 -14.46
C GLY A 28 22.20 -19.80 -13.39
N VAL A 29 23.12 -20.15 -12.47
CA VAL A 29 22.81 -21.00 -11.32
C VAL A 29 21.81 -20.29 -10.41
N LEU A 30 22.06 -19.01 -10.13
CA LEU A 30 21.18 -18.15 -9.35
C LEU A 30 19.75 -18.08 -9.94
N ARG A 31 19.61 -17.93 -11.26
CA ARG A 31 18.28 -17.97 -11.91
C ARG A 31 17.58 -19.31 -11.74
N SER A 32 18.33 -20.41 -11.79
CA SER A 32 17.78 -21.76 -11.60
C SER A 32 17.23 -21.93 -10.19
N GLN A 33 17.97 -21.44 -9.17
CA GLN A 33 17.50 -21.43 -7.79
C GLN A 33 16.24 -20.56 -7.60
N LEU A 34 16.14 -19.43 -8.32
CA LEU A 34 14.97 -18.53 -8.26
C LEU A 34 13.71 -19.07 -8.97
N ALA A 35 13.88 -20.02 -9.89
CA ALA A 35 12.80 -20.65 -10.66
C ALA A 35 12.33 -21.98 -10.05
N GLY A 36 13.18 -22.64 -9.24
CA GLY A 36 12.87 -23.88 -8.57
C GLY A 36 11.81 -23.74 -7.46
N PRO A 37 11.16 -24.85 -7.06
CA PRO A 37 10.16 -24.87 -6.00
C PRO A 37 10.78 -24.59 -4.61
N SER A 38 12.08 -24.82 -4.44
CA SER A 38 12.86 -24.47 -3.25
C SER A 38 14.32 -24.26 -3.64
N ALA A 39 14.94 -23.20 -3.14
CA ALA A 39 16.35 -22.91 -3.40
C ALA A 39 17.26 -23.61 -2.38
N ASP A 40 18.40 -24.14 -2.82
CA ASP A 40 19.43 -24.69 -1.94
C ASP A 40 20.28 -23.55 -1.35
N PRO A 41 20.21 -23.31 -0.03
CA PRO A 41 20.94 -22.22 0.60
C PRO A 41 22.47 -22.34 0.45
N SER A 42 23.01 -23.57 0.34
CA SER A 42 24.46 -23.77 0.15
C SER A 42 24.91 -23.24 -1.22
N VAL A 43 24.09 -23.48 -2.25
CA VAL A 43 24.35 -23.00 -3.61
C VAL A 43 24.20 -21.49 -3.68
N VAL A 44 23.19 -20.93 -3.03
CA VAL A 44 23.01 -19.46 -2.97
C VAL A 44 24.16 -18.80 -2.21
N ALA A 45 24.64 -19.41 -1.12
CA ALA A 45 25.82 -18.94 -0.39
C ALA A 45 27.10 -18.97 -1.23
N GLU A 46 27.28 -19.97 -2.09
CA GLU A 46 28.40 -20.00 -3.04
C GLU A 46 28.34 -18.82 -4.03
N VAL A 47 27.14 -18.51 -4.54
CA VAL A 47 26.92 -17.35 -5.41
C VAL A 47 27.22 -16.05 -4.65
N LEU A 48 26.72 -15.90 -3.42
CA LEU A 48 27.05 -14.74 -2.57
C LEU A 48 28.56 -14.59 -2.40
N GLY A 49 29.28 -15.68 -2.15
CA GLY A 49 30.75 -15.67 -2.07
C GLY A 49 31.44 -15.10 -3.31
N LYS A 50 30.86 -15.28 -4.52
CA LYS A 50 31.37 -14.64 -5.75
C LYS A 50 31.10 -13.14 -5.78
N PHE A 51 29.94 -12.69 -5.32
CA PHE A 51 29.60 -11.27 -5.22
C PHE A 51 30.35 -10.53 -4.10
N SER A 52 30.80 -11.26 -3.08
CA SER A 52 31.58 -10.73 -1.95
C SER A 52 33.09 -10.88 -2.13
N SER A 53 33.55 -11.35 -3.29
CA SER A 53 34.97 -11.54 -3.56
C SER A 53 35.70 -10.19 -3.73
N PRO A 54 37.04 -10.16 -3.63
CA PRO A 54 37.82 -8.94 -3.85
C PRO A 54 37.98 -8.57 -5.34
N ALA A 55 37.17 -9.13 -6.25
CA ALA A 55 37.32 -8.87 -7.68
C ALA A 55 37.04 -7.38 -8.01
N PRO A 56 37.92 -6.71 -8.78
CA PRO A 56 37.73 -5.30 -9.15
C PRO A 56 36.40 -5.07 -9.89
N GLY A 57 35.66 -4.04 -9.48
CA GLY A 57 34.39 -3.65 -10.12
C GLY A 57 33.14 -4.22 -9.45
N LEU A 58 33.25 -5.15 -8.50
CA LEU A 58 32.11 -5.63 -7.69
C LEU A 58 31.59 -4.59 -6.69
N ASP A 59 32.31 -3.49 -6.54
CA ASP A 59 31.95 -2.31 -5.78
C ASP A 59 30.91 -1.42 -6.52
N ARG A 60 30.53 -1.75 -7.76
CA ARG A 60 29.47 -1.04 -8.49
C ARG A 60 28.08 -1.37 -7.94
N GLN A 61 27.19 -0.37 -7.95
CA GLN A 61 25.86 -0.44 -7.34
C GLN A 61 25.04 -1.67 -7.77
N GLN A 62 25.06 -2.02 -9.05
CA GLN A 62 24.29 -3.15 -9.57
C GLN A 62 24.72 -4.49 -8.96
N PHE A 63 26.01 -4.65 -8.65
CA PHE A 63 26.51 -5.85 -7.97
C PHE A 63 26.23 -5.79 -6.46
N VAL A 64 26.36 -4.62 -5.84
CA VAL A 64 26.04 -4.41 -4.42
C VAL A 64 24.55 -4.66 -4.13
N ASP A 65 23.65 -4.21 -5.02
CA ASP A 65 22.21 -4.49 -4.95
C ASP A 65 21.93 -6.00 -4.93
N VAL A 66 22.60 -6.74 -5.82
CA VAL A 66 22.42 -8.20 -5.92
C VAL A 66 23.05 -8.89 -4.71
N ARG A 67 24.21 -8.45 -4.24
CA ARG A 67 24.85 -8.96 -3.03
C ARG A 67 23.95 -8.80 -1.81
N SER A 68 23.43 -7.60 -1.58
CA SER A 68 22.52 -7.32 -0.47
C SER A 68 21.24 -8.16 -0.56
N ALA A 69 20.72 -8.32 -1.78
CA ALA A 69 19.55 -9.18 -2.03
C ALA A 69 19.84 -10.67 -1.83
N LEU A 70 21.07 -11.14 -2.08
CA LEU A 70 21.52 -12.50 -1.81
C LEU A 70 21.72 -12.74 -0.31
N GLU A 71 22.31 -11.80 0.42
CA GLU A 71 22.44 -11.84 1.89
C GLU A 71 21.07 -11.97 2.54
N THR A 72 20.11 -11.15 2.11
CA THR A 72 18.72 -11.22 2.56
C THR A 72 18.10 -12.59 2.23
N TRP A 73 18.24 -13.05 0.99
CA TRP A 73 17.62 -14.30 0.56
C TRP A 73 18.22 -15.54 1.24
N ILE A 74 19.52 -15.55 1.54
CA ILE A 74 20.14 -16.65 2.30
C ILE A 74 19.59 -16.69 3.73
N ALA A 75 19.41 -15.53 4.37
CA ALA A 75 18.80 -15.45 5.70
C ALA A 75 17.36 -15.99 5.68
N GLU A 76 16.59 -15.72 4.61
CA GLU A 76 15.26 -16.31 4.40
C GLU A 76 15.30 -17.84 4.20
N LEU A 77 16.33 -18.36 3.53
CA LEU A 77 16.48 -19.80 3.23
C LEU A 77 17.03 -20.62 4.41
N ARG A 78 17.74 -19.98 5.34
CA ARG A 78 18.21 -20.57 6.61
C ARG A 78 17.88 -19.63 7.76
N PRO A 79 16.60 -19.53 8.14
CA PRO A 79 16.22 -18.71 9.27
C PRO A 79 16.89 -19.27 10.53
N LEU A 80 17.64 -18.41 11.25
CA LEU A 80 18.10 -18.72 12.60
C LEU A 80 16.86 -19.01 13.46
N ARG A 81 16.83 -20.11 14.19
CA ARG A 81 15.69 -20.44 15.05
C ARG A 81 15.72 -19.58 16.33
N PRO A 82 14.58 -19.35 17.01
CA PRO A 82 14.54 -18.54 18.22
C PRO A 82 15.55 -18.98 19.29
N GLU A 83 15.75 -20.30 19.46
CA GLU A 83 16.73 -20.87 20.38
C GLU A 83 18.20 -20.58 20.03
N ASP A 84 18.49 -20.30 18.76
CA ASP A 84 19.83 -20.02 18.25
C ASP A 84 20.12 -18.50 18.24
N LEU A 85 19.12 -17.64 18.52
CA LEU A 85 19.28 -16.19 18.54
C LEU A 85 20.17 -15.69 19.70
N PRO A 86 20.00 -16.10 20.97
CA PRO A 86 20.84 -15.62 22.06
C PRO A 86 22.35 -15.80 21.83
N PRO A 87 22.86 -16.99 21.44
CA PRO A 87 24.29 -17.15 21.15
C PRO A 87 24.73 -16.35 19.93
N ALA A 88 23.89 -16.21 18.89
CA ALA A 88 24.20 -15.39 17.72
C ALA A 88 24.32 -13.89 18.06
N ILE A 89 23.45 -13.37 18.96
CA ILE A 89 23.49 -11.99 19.45
C ILE A 89 24.78 -11.76 20.26
N ALA A 90 25.12 -12.69 21.16
CA ALA A 90 26.33 -12.59 21.96
C ALA A 90 27.59 -12.58 21.08
N GLU A 91 27.63 -13.41 20.03
CA GLU A 91 28.75 -13.46 19.09
C GLU A 91 28.84 -12.20 18.21
N ALA A 92 27.70 -11.65 17.79
CA ALA A 92 27.63 -10.45 16.95
C ALA A 92 28.37 -9.26 17.56
N ARG A 93 28.37 -9.13 18.88
CA ARG A 93 29.09 -8.07 19.61
C ARG A 93 30.59 -8.01 19.26
N GLY A 94 31.21 -9.15 18.99
CA GLY A 94 32.63 -9.25 18.63
C GLY A 94 32.94 -9.03 17.14
N ARG A 95 31.93 -9.01 16.27
CA ARG A 95 32.07 -9.06 14.79
C ARG A 95 31.84 -7.72 14.09
N PHE A 96 32.11 -6.59 14.75
CA PHE A 96 31.99 -5.28 14.11
C PHE A 96 32.92 -5.17 12.88
N LEU A 97 32.33 -4.93 11.72
CA LEU A 97 33.03 -4.72 10.44
C LEU A 97 33.20 -3.23 10.19
N ALA A 98 34.43 -2.75 10.29
CA ALA A 98 34.78 -1.38 9.90
C ALA A 98 34.55 -1.16 8.40
N SER A 99 33.90 -0.06 8.03
CA SER A 99 33.66 0.27 6.62
C SER A 99 34.92 0.76 5.92
N ASN A 100 34.99 0.54 4.61
CA ASN A 100 36.07 1.05 3.76
C ASN A 100 35.85 2.56 3.47
N PRO A 101 36.83 3.44 3.74
CA PRO A 101 36.73 4.88 3.45
C PRO A 101 36.35 5.21 2.00
N SER A 102 36.72 4.36 1.03
CA SER A 102 36.37 4.54 -0.38
C SER A 102 34.85 4.45 -0.66
N ASP A 103 34.09 3.75 0.19
CA ASP A 103 32.63 3.66 0.07
C ASP A 103 31.95 5.00 0.40
N VAL A 104 32.49 5.75 1.37
CA VAL A 104 32.00 7.09 1.72
C VAL A 104 32.16 8.02 0.52
N SER A 105 33.34 8.05 -0.10
CA SER A 105 33.57 8.87 -1.30
C SER A 105 32.71 8.46 -2.51
N ARG A 106 32.35 7.18 -2.64
CA ARG A 106 31.44 6.71 -3.70
C ARG A 106 30.00 7.18 -3.46
N THR A 107 29.50 7.02 -2.24
CA THR A 107 28.12 7.41 -1.89
C THR A 107 27.96 8.94 -1.88
N GLN A 108 29.01 9.66 -1.47
CA GLN A 108 29.11 11.12 -1.63
C GLN A 108 28.95 11.56 -3.09
N ARG A 109 29.70 10.95 -4.03
CA ARG A 109 29.56 11.24 -5.47
C ARG A 109 28.17 10.91 -6.01
N THR A 110 27.54 9.87 -5.48
CA THR A 110 26.15 9.50 -5.82
C THR A 110 25.16 10.57 -5.36
N ALA A 111 25.33 11.08 -4.13
CA ALA A 111 24.55 12.19 -3.59
C ALA A 111 24.76 13.50 -4.39
N GLN A 112 26.01 13.83 -4.75
CA GLN A 112 26.31 14.96 -5.63
C GLN A 112 25.61 14.84 -6.99
N ALA A 113 25.64 13.65 -7.61
CA ALA A 113 24.98 13.42 -8.89
C ALA A 113 23.44 13.52 -8.78
N ALA A 114 22.85 13.05 -7.68
CA ALA A 114 21.43 13.22 -7.41
C ALA A 114 21.05 14.69 -7.19
N LEU A 115 21.88 15.43 -6.44
CA LEU A 115 21.71 16.86 -6.22
C LEU A 115 21.74 17.62 -7.55
N ALA A 116 22.68 17.32 -8.45
CA ALA A 116 22.75 17.93 -9.77
C ALA A 116 21.56 17.58 -10.69
N ARG A 117 20.95 16.39 -10.54
CA ARG A 117 19.69 16.06 -11.25
C ARG A 117 18.53 16.90 -10.72
N LEU A 118 18.40 17.02 -9.40
CA LEU A 118 17.37 17.87 -8.80
C LEU A 118 17.60 19.34 -9.13
N ASP A 119 18.84 19.81 -9.22
CA ASP A 119 19.17 21.19 -9.60
C ASP A 119 18.64 21.55 -10.99
N ARG A 120 18.87 20.67 -11.98
CA ARG A 120 18.36 20.84 -13.34
C ARG A 120 16.83 20.87 -13.36
N PHE A 121 16.19 20.02 -12.57
CA PHE A 121 14.74 20.00 -12.42
C PHE A 121 14.23 21.33 -11.83
N LEU A 122 14.80 21.79 -10.71
CA LEU A 122 14.38 23.01 -10.02
C LEU A 122 14.66 24.28 -10.82
N SER A 123 15.71 24.29 -11.66
CA SER A 123 16.05 25.44 -12.50
C SER A 123 14.98 25.79 -13.54
N THR A 124 14.12 24.82 -13.89
CA THR A 124 12.96 25.07 -14.77
C THR A 124 11.75 25.66 -14.04
N GLY A 125 11.77 25.70 -12.70
CA GLY A 125 10.64 26.06 -11.85
C GLY A 125 10.57 27.52 -11.38
N GLY A 126 11.48 28.40 -11.83
CA GLY A 126 11.52 29.82 -11.43
C GLY A 126 11.57 30.02 -9.91
N GLU A 127 10.71 30.89 -9.38
CA GLU A 127 10.62 31.19 -7.93
C GLU A 127 10.37 29.94 -7.06
N ARG A 128 9.57 28.97 -7.56
CA ARG A 128 9.31 27.72 -6.83
C ARG A 128 10.59 26.91 -6.68
N GLY A 129 11.44 26.91 -7.70
CA GLY A 129 12.76 26.27 -7.64
C GLY A 129 13.65 26.88 -6.57
N ILE A 130 13.64 28.21 -6.46
CA ILE A 130 14.40 28.95 -5.43
C ILE A 130 13.88 28.63 -4.02
N ALA A 131 12.56 28.60 -3.84
CA ALA A 131 11.93 28.25 -2.56
C ALA A 131 12.32 26.83 -2.10
N TRP A 132 12.32 25.85 -3.01
CA TRP A 132 12.78 24.49 -2.71
C TRP A 132 14.24 24.43 -2.32
N LYS A 133 15.12 25.15 -3.02
CA LYS A 133 16.55 25.21 -2.66
C LYS A 133 16.74 25.82 -1.26
N LYS A 134 16.00 26.88 -0.92
CA LYS A 134 16.02 27.46 0.43
C LYS A 134 15.53 26.45 1.47
N PHE A 135 14.38 25.82 1.21
CA PHE A 135 13.79 24.83 2.10
C PHE A 135 14.75 23.66 2.39
N LEU A 136 15.46 23.17 1.38
CA LEU A 136 16.42 22.06 1.48
C LEU A 136 17.83 22.47 1.93
N ARG A 137 18.03 23.73 2.37
CA ARG A 137 19.35 24.27 2.79
C ARG A 137 20.44 24.01 1.75
N TRP A 138 20.11 24.28 0.49
CA TRP A 138 20.87 23.85 -0.68
C TRP A 138 22.37 24.18 -0.62
N ASN A 139 22.72 25.40 -0.23
CA ASN A 139 24.10 25.85 -0.18
C ASN A 139 24.93 25.05 0.83
N GLU A 140 24.35 24.73 1.97
CA GLU A 140 25.01 23.95 3.03
C GLU A 140 25.16 22.50 2.61
N LEU A 141 24.12 21.92 2.00
CA LEU A 141 24.17 20.58 1.43
C LEU A 141 25.25 20.46 0.36
N GLN A 142 25.29 21.41 -0.58
CA GLN A 142 26.24 21.42 -1.67
C GLN A 142 27.67 21.60 -1.17
N ALA A 143 27.90 22.58 -0.28
CA ALA A 143 29.21 22.84 0.31
C ALA A 143 29.72 21.63 1.08
N GLY A 144 28.86 21.02 1.91
CA GLY A 144 29.19 19.83 2.67
C GLY A 144 29.50 18.61 1.79
N LEU A 145 28.72 18.41 0.71
CA LEU A 145 28.95 17.32 -0.23
C LEU A 145 30.22 17.55 -1.05
N VAL A 146 30.68 18.77 -1.30
CA VAL A 146 31.95 19.03 -1.98
C VAL A 146 33.13 18.90 -1.02
N GLY A 147 33.00 19.41 0.21
CA GLY A 147 34.06 19.41 1.21
C GLY A 147 34.36 18.04 1.85
N GLY A 148 33.50 17.05 1.69
CA GLY A 148 33.73 15.69 2.19
C GLY A 148 33.52 15.49 3.69
N SER A 149 33.00 16.50 4.38
CA SER A 149 32.62 16.43 5.79
C SER A 149 31.27 17.12 5.96
N LEU A 150 30.22 16.31 6.10
CA LEU A 150 28.88 16.77 6.44
C LEU A 150 28.59 16.37 7.88
N ASP A 151 28.16 17.34 8.68
CA ASP A 151 27.63 17.07 10.01
C ASP A 151 26.40 16.15 9.91
N TYR A 152 26.37 15.10 10.72
CA TYR A 152 25.26 14.16 10.81
C TYR A 152 23.93 14.86 11.12
N ARG A 153 23.96 15.93 11.92
CA ARG A 153 22.75 16.70 12.24
C ARG A 153 22.17 17.41 11.01
N LEU A 154 23.02 17.95 10.15
CA LEU A 154 22.59 18.58 8.90
C LEU A 154 22.03 17.53 7.94
N LEU A 155 22.68 16.36 7.83
CA LEU A 155 22.16 15.25 7.02
C LEU A 155 20.78 14.78 7.51
N ASP A 156 20.60 14.66 8.82
CA ASP A 156 19.31 14.25 9.41
C ASP A 156 18.23 15.33 9.24
N ASP A 157 18.55 16.62 9.36
CA ASP A 157 17.63 17.74 9.06
C ASP A 157 17.19 17.74 7.59
N ILE A 158 18.14 17.64 6.66
CA ILE A 158 17.84 17.59 5.22
C ILE A 158 17.00 16.37 4.87
N ARG A 159 17.32 15.21 5.45
CA ARG A 159 16.52 13.99 5.30
C ARG A 159 15.10 14.16 5.85
N GLY A 160 14.96 14.78 7.02
CA GLY A 160 13.66 15.12 7.59
C GLY A 160 12.84 16.02 6.66
N ARG A 161 13.47 17.01 6.03
CA ARG A 161 12.85 17.91 5.05
C ARG A 161 12.42 17.18 3.77
N LEU A 162 13.27 16.30 3.25
CA LEU A 162 12.97 15.48 2.06
C LEU A 162 11.83 14.47 2.31
N HIS A 163 11.52 14.19 3.58
CA HIS A 163 10.38 13.38 4.00
C HIS A 163 9.32 14.18 4.79
N GLY A 164 9.30 15.51 4.64
CA GLY A 164 8.42 16.40 5.41
C GLY A 164 6.94 16.33 5.02
N GLY A 165 6.56 15.50 4.05
CA GLY A 165 5.16 15.34 3.61
C GLY A 165 4.64 16.42 2.64
N HIS A 166 5.48 17.36 2.21
CA HIS A 166 5.12 18.42 1.26
C HIS A 166 4.88 17.91 -0.17
N LEU A 167 3.79 18.36 -0.82
CA LEU A 167 3.46 18.03 -2.21
C LEU A 167 4.66 18.25 -3.14
N GLY A 168 4.96 17.27 -3.99
CA GLY A 168 6.09 17.30 -4.93
C GLY A 168 7.33 16.52 -4.46
N LEU A 169 7.45 16.22 -3.16
CA LEU A 169 8.55 15.36 -2.64
C LEU A 169 8.47 13.92 -3.17
N GLU A 170 7.30 13.47 -3.64
CA GLU A 170 7.12 12.17 -4.30
C GLU A 170 7.71 12.11 -5.72
N LEU A 171 8.05 13.26 -6.32
CA LEU A 171 8.59 13.30 -7.67
C LEU A 171 9.98 12.69 -7.70
N ARG A 172 10.26 11.96 -8.79
CA ARG A 172 11.49 11.16 -8.94
C ARG A 172 12.78 11.89 -8.58
N PRO A 173 13.03 13.16 -8.97
CA PRO A 173 14.27 13.86 -8.62
C PRO A 173 14.46 14.09 -7.12
N PHE A 174 13.37 14.34 -6.36
CA PHE A 174 13.43 14.48 -4.91
C PHE A 174 13.65 13.13 -4.23
N ALA A 175 12.90 12.10 -4.65
CA ALA A 175 13.06 10.74 -4.14
C ALA A 175 14.46 10.17 -4.38
N ASP A 176 15.06 10.44 -5.55
CA ASP A 176 16.43 10.04 -5.88
C ASP A 176 17.47 10.73 -4.96
N LEU A 177 17.26 12.02 -4.64
CA LEU A 177 18.13 12.73 -3.70
C LEU A 177 17.97 12.19 -2.28
N ALA A 178 16.74 11.97 -1.83
CA ALA A 178 16.45 11.40 -0.50
C ALA A 178 17.15 10.05 -0.32
N ALA A 179 17.03 9.15 -1.30
CA ALA A 179 17.70 7.86 -1.29
C ALA A 179 19.23 7.99 -1.28
N ALA A 180 19.79 8.90 -2.07
CA ALA A 180 21.24 9.10 -2.13
C ALA A 180 21.81 9.71 -0.85
N ILE A 181 21.09 10.64 -0.22
CA ILE A 181 21.47 11.24 1.08
C ILE A 181 21.37 10.21 2.20
N GLN A 182 20.31 9.38 2.22
CA GLN A 182 20.19 8.28 3.17
C GLN A 182 21.39 7.33 3.06
N LEU A 183 21.74 6.90 1.85
CA LEU A 183 22.86 6.00 1.61
C LEU A 183 24.21 6.61 2.04
N TYR A 184 24.41 7.90 1.74
CA TYR A 184 25.61 8.62 2.18
C TYR A 184 25.68 8.77 3.71
N ALA A 185 24.56 9.08 4.36
CA ALA A 185 24.50 9.20 5.81
C ALA A 185 24.80 7.87 6.51
N GLU A 186 24.20 6.77 6.05
CA GLU A 186 24.47 5.42 6.55
C GLU A 186 25.95 5.05 6.38
N THR A 187 26.51 5.24 5.19
CA THR A 187 27.91 4.91 4.91
C THR A 187 28.88 5.76 5.73
N SER A 188 28.56 7.04 5.91
CA SER A 188 29.36 7.95 6.76
C SER A 188 29.32 7.52 8.21
N ARG A 189 28.13 7.16 8.75
CA ARG A 189 28.00 6.65 10.12
C ARG A 189 28.83 5.38 10.33
N ARG A 190 28.81 4.46 9.36
CA ARG A 190 29.64 3.23 9.38
C ARG A 190 31.14 3.53 9.45
N ALA A 191 31.57 4.58 8.78
CA ALA A 191 32.96 5.04 8.78
C ALA A 191 33.36 5.79 10.05
N GLY A 192 32.44 6.02 10.99
CA GLY A 192 32.67 6.71 12.27
C GLY A 192 33.60 6.00 13.26
N GLY A 193 34.30 4.93 12.85
CA GLY A 193 35.32 4.25 13.64
C GLY A 193 34.83 3.81 15.02
N GLN A 194 35.45 4.34 16.07
CA GLN A 194 35.13 3.99 17.46
C GLN A 194 33.71 4.39 17.88
N SER A 195 33.17 5.50 17.36
CA SER A 195 31.80 5.93 17.67
C SER A 195 30.76 4.97 17.07
N ALA A 196 31.00 4.54 15.83
CA ALA A 196 30.18 3.53 15.16
C ALA A 196 30.20 2.20 15.92
N ARG A 197 31.38 1.76 16.35
CA ARG A 197 31.56 0.55 17.15
C ARG A 197 30.81 0.62 18.49
N SER A 198 30.95 1.72 19.23
CA SER A 198 30.24 1.93 20.50
C SER A 198 28.71 1.90 20.32
N THR A 199 28.21 2.54 19.26
CA THR A 199 26.79 2.53 18.91
C THR A 199 26.30 1.12 18.62
N PHE A 200 27.06 0.36 17.82
CA PHE A 200 26.74 -1.04 17.51
C PHE A 200 26.73 -1.92 18.76
N GLU A 201 27.77 -1.84 19.61
CA GLU A 201 27.87 -2.64 20.83
C GLU A 201 26.73 -2.34 21.81
N SER A 202 26.32 -1.06 21.94
CA SER A 202 25.18 -0.64 22.74
C SER A 202 23.84 -1.16 22.20
N ALA A 203 23.66 -1.13 20.87
CA ALA A 203 22.47 -1.66 20.22
C ALA A 203 22.35 -3.19 20.42
N VAL A 204 23.45 -3.93 20.21
CA VAL A 204 23.49 -5.38 20.45
C VAL A 204 23.20 -5.70 21.91
N GLN A 205 23.78 -4.96 22.86
CA GLN A 205 23.50 -5.13 24.28
C GLN A 205 22.02 -4.88 24.63
N THR A 206 21.40 -3.87 24.01
CA THR A 206 19.97 -3.60 24.20
C THR A 206 19.12 -4.78 23.72
N ILE A 207 19.42 -5.32 22.54
CA ILE A 207 18.75 -6.51 21.98
C ILE A 207 18.94 -7.71 22.92
N GLU A 208 20.16 -7.99 23.35
CA GLU A 208 20.50 -9.09 24.27
C GLU A 208 19.71 -9.02 25.57
N GLN A 209 19.67 -7.84 26.21
CA GLN A 209 18.97 -7.63 27.48
C GLN A 209 17.45 -7.81 27.36
N ARG A 210 16.86 -7.37 26.24
CA ARG A 210 15.40 -7.42 26.03
C ARG A 210 14.93 -8.79 25.56
N LEU A 211 15.67 -9.46 24.68
CA LEU A 211 15.34 -10.82 24.22
C LEU A 211 15.65 -11.90 25.25
N GLY A 212 16.64 -11.72 26.11
CA GLY A 212 16.97 -12.66 27.19
C GLY A 212 15.86 -12.77 28.26
N GLN A 213 14.94 -11.80 28.31
CA GLN A 213 13.74 -11.84 29.15
C GLN A 213 12.58 -12.41 28.33
N ALA A 214 12.58 -13.73 28.13
CA ALA A 214 11.59 -14.45 27.32
C ALA A 214 10.17 -14.34 27.90
N ALA A 215 9.50 -13.21 27.64
CA ALA A 215 8.06 -13.07 27.80
C ALA A 215 7.37 -13.53 26.50
N PRO A 216 6.22 -14.24 26.58
CA PRO A 216 5.51 -14.72 25.40
C PRO A 216 4.96 -13.60 24.51
N LEU A 217 4.75 -12.40 25.07
CA LEU A 217 4.34 -11.18 24.37
C LEU A 217 5.23 -10.02 24.80
N TRP A 218 5.69 -9.22 23.84
CA TRP A 218 6.50 -8.03 24.12
C TRP A 218 5.59 -6.84 24.42
N THR A 219 5.95 -6.09 25.45
CA THR A 219 5.36 -4.77 25.68
C THR A 219 5.75 -3.79 24.56
N ASP A 220 4.93 -2.77 24.31
CA ASP A 220 5.22 -1.66 23.38
C ASP A 220 6.61 -1.05 23.63
N GLU A 221 7.01 -0.89 24.90
CA GLU A 221 8.33 -0.37 25.28
C GLU A 221 9.48 -1.29 24.88
N GLN A 222 9.30 -2.61 25.03
CA GLN A 222 10.31 -3.58 24.59
C GLN A 222 10.41 -3.59 23.06
N ALA A 223 9.27 -3.58 22.35
CA ALA A 223 9.24 -3.55 20.90
C ALA A 223 9.89 -2.28 20.33
N GLU A 224 9.63 -1.10 20.92
CA GLU A 224 10.28 0.16 20.55
C GLU A 224 11.80 0.09 20.78
N ALA A 225 12.25 -0.38 21.95
CA ALA A 225 13.67 -0.47 22.27
C ALA A 225 14.43 -1.42 21.33
N VAL A 226 13.88 -2.61 21.06
CA VAL A 226 14.47 -3.57 20.12
C VAL A 226 14.42 -3.05 18.69
N GLY A 227 13.30 -2.49 18.25
CA GLY A 227 13.16 -1.87 16.93
C GLY A 227 14.17 -0.75 16.70
N ALA A 228 14.36 0.13 17.69
CA ALA A 228 15.33 1.22 17.61
C ALA A 228 16.77 0.69 17.52
N ALA A 229 17.12 -0.31 18.33
CA ALA A 229 18.43 -0.96 18.31
C ALA A 229 18.70 -1.67 16.96
N LEU A 230 17.71 -2.38 16.41
CA LEU A 230 17.81 -2.98 15.08
C LEU A 230 18.03 -1.93 14.00
N GLY A 231 17.30 -0.82 14.04
CA GLY A 231 17.50 0.30 13.11
C GLY A 231 18.89 0.92 13.20
N GLN A 232 19.48 0.98 14.41
CA GLN A 232 20.87 1.41 14.59
C GLN A 232 21.86 0.43 13.93
N ILE A 233 21.74 -0.87 14.21
CA ILE A 233 22.57 -1.93 13.61
C ILE A 233 22.46 -1.90 12.07
N GLU A 234 21.24 -1.80 11.56
CA GLU A 234 20.96 -1.74 10.12
C GLU A 234 21.54 -0.48 9.48
N SER A 235 21.45 0.68 10.14
CA SER A 235 22.08 1.93 9.66
C SER A 235 23.61 1.80 9.59
N LEU A 236 24.20 0.99 10.48
CA LEU A 236 25.61 0.64 10.50
C LEU A 236 25.96 -0.53 9.55
N GLY A 237 24.99 -1.09 8.83
CA GLY A 237 25.21 -2.18 7.88
C GLY A 237 25.89 -3.39 8.50
N GLN A 238 25.66 -3.63 9.79
CA GLN A 238 26.23 -4.74 10.53
C GLN A 238 25.24 -5.89 10.61
N THR A 239 25.75 -7.12 10.60
CA THR A 239 24.99 -8.36 10.91
C THR A 239 23.57 -8.41 10.30
N PRO A 240 23.44 -8.27 8.96
CA PRO A 240 22.13 -8.23 8.30
C PRO A 240 21.33 -9.52 8.48
N ASP A 241 22.02 -10.65 8.61
CA ASP A 241 21.49 -11.97 8.95
C ASP A 241 20.78 -11.97 10.32
N LEU A 242 21.42 -11.39 11.35
CA LEU A 242 20.83 -11.28 12.68
C LEU A 242 19.61 -10.34 12.68
N VAL A 243 19.72 -9.19 12.01
CA VAL A 243 18.59 -8.24 11.88
C VAL A 243 17.41 -8.91 11.20
N HIS A 244 17.65 -9.61 10.09
CA HIS A 244 16.62 -10.32 9.35
C HIS A 244 15.97 -11.42 10.21
N ALA A 245 16.78 -12.21 10.92
CA ALA A 245 16.27 -13.26 11.79
C ALA A 245 15.38 -12.72 12.92
N ILE A 246 15.80 -11.65 13.61
CA ILE A 246 15.00 -11.05 14.68
C ILE A 246 13.69 -10.47 14.12
N ARG A 247 13.73 -9.76 12.98
CA ARG A 247 12.51 -9.26 12.33
C ARG A 247 11.59 -10.39 11.88
N GLY A 248 12.13 -11.47 11.35
CA GLY A 248 11.36 -12.64 10.89
C GLY A 248 10.57 -13.32 12.01
N HIS A 249 11.09 -13.30 13.24
CA HIS A 249 10.40 -13.88 14.40
C HIS A 249 9.48 -12.92 15.13
N TYR A 250 9.85 -11.63 15.21
CA TYR A 250 9.21 -10.66 16.11
C TYR A 250 8.60 -9.43 15.41
N SER A 251 8.52 -9.43 14.07
CA SER A 251 7.93 -8.32 13.30
C SER A 251 7.10 -8.83 12.12
N HIS A 252 5.94 -9.38 12.45
CA HIS A 252 4.94 -9.83 11.49
C HIS A 252 4.12 -8.65 10.92
N PRO A 253 3.50 -8.82 9.74
CA PRO A 253 2.54 -7.85 9.21
C PRO A 253 1.47 -7.53 10.26
N ASN A 254 1.23 -6.24 10.51
CA ASN A 254 0.34 -5.75 11.56
C ASN A 254 -1.02 -5.25 11.03
N LEU A 255 -1.23 -5.27 9.71
CA LEU A 255 -2.50 -4.92 9.10
C LEU A 255 -2.87 -5.92 7.98
N LEU A 256 -4.02 -6.57 8.12
CA LEU A 256 -4.58 -7.44 7.09
C LEU A 256 -6.03 -7.06 6.83
N PHE A 257 -6.37 -6.97 5.54
CA PHE A 257 -7.72 -6.71 5.06
C PHE A 257 -8.11 -7.80 4.06
N GLN A 258 -9.33 -8.30 4.16
CA GLN A 258 -9.86 -9.30 3.26
C GLN A 258 -11.29 -8.95 2.85
N ILE A 259 -11.59 -9.03 1.56
CA ILE A 259 -12.94 -8.84 1.00
C ILE A 259 -13.31 -10.03 0.11
N ALA A 260 -14.52 -10.56 0.30
CA ALA A 260 -15.03 -11.67 -0.48
C ALA A 260 -15.42 -11.27 -1.90
N ASP A 261 -15.36 -12.21 -2.84
CA ASP A 261 -15.77 -12.00 -4.22
C ASP A 261 -17.26 -11.61 -4.31
N GLU A 262 -18.12 -12.18 -3.46
CA GLU A 262 -19.54 -11.83 -3.43
C GLU A 262 -19.78 -10.38 -3.02
N LEU A 263 -19.04 -9.89 -2.02
CA LEU A 263 -19.15 -8.48 -1.59
C LEU A 263 -18.57 -7.53 -2.65
N LEU A 264 -17.45 -7.90 -3.28
CA LEU A 264 -16.91 -7.15 -4.43
C LEU A 264 -17.92 -7.07 -5.57
N ALA A 265 -18.63 -8.16 -5.86
CA ALA A 265 -19.64 -8.21 -6.90
C ALA A 265 -20.79 -7.23 -6.64
N VAL A 266 -21.18 -6.96 -5.39
CA VAL A 266 -22.28 -6.00 -5.09
C VAL A 266 -22.03 -4.61 -5.68
N GLY A 267 -20.79 -4.11 -5.60
CA GLY A 267 -20.45 -2.78 -6.10
C GLY A 267 -20.21 -2.69 -7.61
N ILE A 268 -20.00 -3.82 -8.29
CA ILE A 268 -19.56 -3.84 -9.70
C ILE A 268 -20.58 -4.54 -10.61
N ALA A 269 -21.15 -5.64 -10.16
CA ALA A 269 -22.08 -6.44 -10.93
C ALA A 269 -23.39 -5.69 -11.16
N ARG A 270 -23.89 -5.74 -12.39
CA ARG A 270 -25.12 -5.05 -12.78
C ARG A 270 -25.71 -5.62 -14.06
N PRO A 271 -27.05 -5.57 -14.20
CA PRO A 271 -27.66 -5.78 -15.50
C PRO A 271 -27.27 -4.63 -16.44
N VAL A 272 -27.08 -4.96 -17.70
CA VAL A 272 -26.85 -4.02 -18.79
C VAL A 272 -28.08 -4.06 -19.69
N ARG A 273 -28.70 -2.89 -19.90
CA ARG A 273 -29.73 -2.69 -20.92
C ARG A 273 -29.37 -1.44 -21.71
N ASP A 274 -29.21 -1.62 -23.02
CA ASP A 274 -28.69 -0.56 -23.88
C ASP A 274 -29.41 -0.60 -25.24
N VAL A 275 -29.78 0.57 -25.74
CA VAL A 275 -30.38 0.72 -27.06
C VAL A 275 -29.46 1.60 -27.90
N ALA A 276 -28.99 1.07 -29.01
CA ALA A 276 -28.03 1.75 -29.86
C ALA A 276 -28.39 1.59 -31.34
N PRO A 277 -28.10 2.59 -32.19
CA PRO A 277 -28.28 2.45 -33.63
C PRO A 277 -27.30 1.41 -34.20
N VAL A 278 -27.79 0.59 -35.13
CA VAL A 278 -26.98 -0.26 -36.00
C VAL A 278 -26.72 0.54 -37.28
N ARG A 279 -25.45 0.85 -37.56
CA ARG A 279 -24.99 1.49 -38.80
C ARG A 279 -23.75 0.75 -39.26
N GLU A 280 -23.86 0.03 -40.37
CA GLU A 280 -22.84 -0.89 -40.84
C GLU A 280 -22.85 -0.95 -42.37
N VAL A 281 -21.68 -1.12 -43.00
CA VAL A 281 -21.61 -1.49 -44.42
C VAL A 281 -21.05 -2.90 -44.53
N ILE A 282 -21.87 -3.89 -44.90
CA ILE A 282 -21.45 -5.30 -44.98
C ILE A 282 -21.59 -5.78 -46.43
N LEU A 283 -20.48 -6.21 -47.04
CA LEU A 283 -20.45 -6.69 -48.43
C LEU A 283 -21.08 -5.68 -49.41
N GLY A 284 -20.78 -4.39 -49.23
CA GLY A 284 -21.35 -3.30 -50.05
C GLY A 284 -22.80 -2.93 -49.74
N THR A 285 -23.46 -3.60 -48.79
CA THR A 285 -24.82 -3.29 -48.35
C THR A 285 -24.77 -2.29 -47.20
N ASP A 286 -25.41 -1.13 -47.35
CA ASP A 286 -25.57 -0.13 -46.29
C ASP A 286 -26.73 -0.52 -45.38
N ILE A 287 -26.41 -0.91 -44.14
CA ILE A 287 -27.33 -1.46 -43.14
C ILE A 287 -27.56 -0.42 -42.05
N ARG A 288 -28.83 -0.06 -41.88
CA ARG A 288 -29.30 0.82 -40.79
C ARG A 288 -30.37 0.12 -39.96
N GLY A 289 -30.41 0.42 -38.67
CA GLY A 289 -31.42 -0.14 -37.78
C GLY A 289 -31.20 0.20 -36.33
N THR A 290 -31.85 -0.55 -35.45
CA THR A 290 -31.75 -0.40 -34.00
C THR A 290 -31.44 -1.75 -33.36
N GLY A 291 -30.51 -1.75 -32.40
CA GLY A 291 -30.16 -2.91 -31.59
C GLY A 291 -30.53 -2.66 -30.13
N HIS A 292 -31.16 -3.65 -29.51
CA HIS A 292 -31.46 -3.70 -28.08
C HIS A 292 -30.58 -4.76 -27.44
N THR A 293 -29.66 -4.34 -26.59
CA THR A 293 -28.72 -5.21 -25.88
C THR A 293 -29.21 -5.41 -24.46
N PHE A 294 -29.25 -6.66 -24.01
CA PHE A 294 -29.49 -7.04 -22.62
C PHE A 294 -28.48 -8.09 -22.20
N GLY A 295 -28.03 -8.02 -20.95
CA GLY A 295 -27.08 -8.97 -20.41
C GLY A 295 -26.68 -8.58 -18.99
N ASP A 296 -25.70 -9.30 -18.46
CA ASP A 296 -25.22 -9.13 -17.10
C ASP A 296 -23.72 -8.95 -17.11
N LEU A 297 -23.25 -7.94 -16.37
CA LEU A 297 -21.86 -7.76 -16.01
C LEU A 297 -21.68 -8.34 -14.61
N ASN A 298 -20.77 -9.30 -14.47
CA ASN A 298 -20.41 -9.95 -13.22
C ASN A 298 -18.91 -9.73 -12.93
N VAL A 299 -18.49 -10.07 -11.70
CA VAL A 299 -17.09 -10.06 -11.28
C VAL A 299 -16.73 -11.43 -10.73
N ARG A 300 -15.49 -11.83 -10.95
CA ARG A 300 -14.84 -12.96 -10.28
C ARG A 300 -13.39 -12.65 -10.01
N LEU A 301 -12.80 -13.36 -9.05
CA LEU A 301 -11.38 -13.24 -8.74
C LEU A 301 -10.59 -14.37 -9.42
N ALA A 302 -9.35 -14.06 -9.80
CA ALA A 302 -8.41 -15.07 -10.28
C ALA A 302 -7.26 -15.20 -9.27
N SER A 303 -6.87 -16.43 -8.95
CA SER A 303 -5.83 -16.68 -7.95
C SER A 303 -4.49 -16.07 -8.35
N SER A 304 -3.90 -15.29 -7.44
CA SER A 304 -2.57 -14.70 -7.61
C SER A 304 -1.98 -14.32 -6.27
N VAL A 305 -0.70 -14.61 -6.07
CA VAL A 305 0.04 -14.27 -4.85
C VAL A 305 0.78 -12.93 -4.96
N ASP A 306 1.02 -12.43 -6.18
CA ASP A 306 1.87 -11.24 -6.40
C ASP A 306 1.08 -9.92 -6.50
N ARG A 307 -0.21 -10.01 -6.85
CA ARG A 307 -1.12 -8.88 -7.04
C ARG A 307 -2.57 -9.34 -6.97
N ALA A 308 -3.51 -8.43 -6.74
CA ALA A 308 -4.92 -8.75 -6.89
C ALA A 308 -5.30 -8.82 -8.39
N VAL A 309 -6.03 -9.85 -8.77
CA VAL A 309 -6.56 -10.04 -10.13
C VAL A 309 -8.09 -10.11 -10.10
N ILE A 310 -8.72 -9.09 -10.65
CA ILE A 310 -10.19 -8.95 -10.72
C ILE A 310 -10.60 -9.11 -12.18
N GLU A 311 -11.50 -10.03 -12.47
CA GLU A 311 -12.05 -10.23 -13.81
C GLU A 311 -13.50 -9.78 -13.86
N THR A 312 -13.81 -8.80 -14.70
CA THR A 312 -15.19 -8.46 -15.05
C THR A 312 -15.62 -9.31 -16.25
N VAL A 313 -16.76 -9.99 -16.13
CA VAL A 313 -17.30 -10.91 -17.15
C VAL A 313 -18.66 -10.40 -17.61
N PHE A 314 -18.78 -10.10 -18.90
CA PHE A 314 -20.04 -9.69 -19.52
C PHE A 314 -20.60 -10.83 -20.38
N THR A 315 -21.85 -11.21 -20.12
CA THR A 315 -22.61 -12.13 -20.97
C THR A 315 -23.91 -11.45 -21.40
N GLY A 316 -24.22 -11.45 -22.69
CA GLY A 316 -25.40 -10.74 -23.18
C GLY A 316 -25.85 -11.13 -24.57
N THR A 317 -26.99 -10.57 -24.96
CA THR A 317 -27.57 -10.72 -26.29
C THR A 317 -28.06 -9.38 -26.82
N THR A 318 -27.77 -9.08 -28.08
CA THR A 318 -28.38 -7.97 -28.82
C THR A 318 -29.41 -8.52 -29.80
N LEU A 319 -30.63 -7.99 -29.72
CA LEU A 319 -31.66 -8.17 -30.75
C LEU A 319 -31.69 -6.94 -31.64
N SER A 320 -31.58 -7.11 -32.95
CA SER A 320 -31.56 -6.00 -33.90
C SER A 320 -32.66 -6.14 -34.94
N LYS A 321 -33.20 -4.99 -35.35
CA LYS A 321 -34.07 -4.84 -36.52
C LYS A 321 -33.36 -3.93 -37.50
N THR A 322 -33.11 -4.42 -38.72
CA THR A 322 -32.27 -3.73 -39.70
C THR A 322 -32.89 -3.70 -41.09
N VAL A 323 -32.54 -2.65 -41.83
CA VAL A 323 -32.83 -2.46 -43.24
C VAL A 323 -31.49 -2.25 -43.96
N GLY A 324 -31.18 -3.14 -44.90
CA GLY A 324 -30.01 -3.06 -45.76
C GLY A 324 -30.36 -2.62 -47.17
N VAL A 325 -29.63 -1.66 -47.74
CA VAL A 325 -29.81 -1.21 -49.13
C VAL A 325 -28.58 -1.57 -49.96
N ASN A 326 -28.79 -2.23 -51.10
CA ASN A 326 -27.74 -2.57 -52.07
C ASN A 326 -28.29 -2.48 -53.50
N GLY A 327 -27.95 -1.40 -54.20
CA GLY A 327 -28.48 -1.10 -55.53
C GLY A 327 -30.02 -1.04 -55.52
N PRO A 328 -30.72 -1.80 -56.38
CA PRO A 328 -32.18 -1.80 -56.43
C PRO A 328 -32.86 -2.60 -55.30
N ALA A 329 -32.09 -3.32 -54.47
CA ALA A 329 -32.62 -4.22 -53.45
C ALA A 329 -32.60 -3.61 -52.04
N THR A 330 -33.70 -3.76 -51.32
CA THR A 330 -33.90 -3.42 -49.90
C THR A 330 -34.15 -4.70 -49.11
N ILE A 331 -33.36 -4.96 -48.09
CA ILE A 331 -33.36 -6.21 -47.32
C ILE A 331 -33.82 -5.90 -45.89
N TYR A 332 -34.89 -6.54 -45.45
CA TYR A 332 -35.37 -6.45 -44.08
C TYR A 332 -34.88 -7.66 -43.30
N ALA A 333 -34.19 -7.45 -42.20
CA ALA A 333 -33.63 -8.55 -41.40
C ALA A 333 -33.71 -8.29 -39.90
N ASP A 334 -33.97 -9.36 -39.16
CA ASP A 334 -33.82 -9.39 -37.71
C ASP A 334 -32.52 -10.13 -37.36
N GLY A 335 -31.77 -9.59 -36.42
CA GLY A 335 -30.50 -10.14 -35.96
C GLY A 335 -30.54 -10.52 -34.48
N THR A 336 -29.81 -11.57 -34.13
CA THR A 336 -29.52 -11.95 -32.75
C THR A 336 -28.02 -12.16 -32.64
N THR A 337 -27.36 -11.35 -31.82
CA THR A 337 -25.93 -11.49 -31.53
C THR A 337 -25.76 -11.85 -30.07
N ARG A 338 -25.14 -13.01 -29.78
CA ARG A 338 -24.75 -13.41 -28.42
C ARG A 338 -23.32 -12.99 -28.16
N PHE A 339 -23.03 -12.57 -26.93
CA PHE A 339 -21.74 -12.05 -26.51
C PHE A 339 -21.24 -12.75 -25.25
N PHE A 340 -19.93 -12.93 -25.21
CA PHE A 340 -19.19 -13.18 -23.98
C PHE A 340 -17.94 -12.31 -24.01
N ALA A 341 -17.64 -11.60 -22.93
CA ALA A 341 -16.44 -10.79 -22.87
C ALA A 341 -15.86 -10.76 -21.46
N THR A 342 -14.53 -10.63 -21.39
CA THR A 342 -13.77 -10.56 -20.15
C THR A 342 -12.81 -9.40 -20.19
N LYS A 343 -12.72 -8.66 -19.09
CA LYS A 343 -11.74 -7.58 -18.89
C LYS A 343 -11.06 -7.81 -17.54
N ARG A 344 -9.73 -7.83 -17.54
CA ARG A 344 -8.91 -8.09 -16.35
C ARG A 344 -8.35 -6.79 -15.80
N LEU A 345 -8.52 -6.59 -14.50
CA LEU A 345 -7.98 -5.49 -13.72
C LEU A 345 -6.94 -6.06 -12.75
N PHE A 346 -5.87 -5.33 -12.54
CA PHE A 346 -4.81 -5.66 -11.60
C PHE A 346 -4.70 -4.54 -10.58
N LEU A 347 -4.49 -4.91 -9.31
CA LEU A 347 -4.18 -3.97 -8.24
C LEU A 347 -2.95 -4.48 -7.49
N ASP A 348 -1.94 -3.63 -7.36
CA ASP A 348 -0.71 -3.88 -6.60
C ASP A 348 -0.29 -2.62 -5.82
N ALA A 349 0.91 -2.63 -5.24
CA ALA A 349 1.45 -1.51 -4.47
C ALA A 349 1.68 -0.22 -5.28
N GLU A 350 1.79 -0.32 -6.61
CA GLU A 350 1.98 0.83 -7.49
C GLU A 350 0.64 1.42 -7.94
N GLY A 351 -0.40 0.58 -8.00
CA GLY A 351 -1.77 1.02 -8.19
C GLY A 351 -2.59 0.07 -9.06
N LEU A 352 -3.56 0.65 -9.76
CA LEU A 352 -4.50 -0.08 -10.60
C LEU A 352 -4.04 -0.06 -12.07
N SER A 353 -4.09 -1.23 -12.72
CA SER A 353 -3.80 -1.38 -14.15
C SER A 353 -4.72 -2.40 -14.81
N THR A 354 -4.69 -2.48 -16.14
CA THR A 354 -5.57 -3.38 -16.91
C THR A 354 -4.93 -3.81 -18.24
N VAL A 355 -5.43 -4.90 -18.80
CA VAL A 355 -5.12 -5.35 -20.18
C VAL A 355 -6.35 -5.21 -21.07
N PRO A 356 -6.20 -5.17 -22.42
CA PRO A 356 -7.33 -5.06 -23.33
C PRO A 356 -8.41 -6.14 -23.12
N ALA A 357 -9.67 -5.77 -23.33
CA ALA A 357 -10.81 -6.67 -23.19
C ALA A 357 -10.85 -7.72 -24.30
N VAL A 358 -11.07 -8.97 -23.92
CA VAL A 358 -11.27 -10.08 -24.86
C VAL A 358 -12.75 -10.36 -24.97
N ALA A 359 -13.29 -10.33 -26.19
CA ALA A 359 -14.70 -10.63 -26.46
C ALA A 359 -14.82 -11.74 -27.49
N THR A 360 -15.94 -12.45 -27.45
CA THR A 360 -16.45 -13.33 -28.50
C THR A 360 -17.88 -12.91 -28.81
N ALA A 361 -18.27 -13.02 -30.08
CA ALA A 361 -19.62 -12.71 -30.51
C ALA A 361 -20.07 -13.69 -31.59
N GLN A 362 -21.35 -14.06 -31.57
CA GLN A 362 -21.96 -14.91 -32.58
C GLN A 362 -23.27 -14.28 -33.05
N THR A 363 -23.29 -13.84 -34.29
CA THR A 363 -24.46 -13.25 -34.94
C THR A 363 -25.20 -14.29 -35.77
N ARG A 364 -26.51 -14.35 -35.58
CA ARG A 364 -27.45 -15.05 -36.46
C ARG A 364 -28.49 -14.07 -36.98
N SER A 365 -28.92 -14.25 -38.21
CA SER A 365 -29.88 -13.37 -38.86
C SER A 365 -31.04 -14.15 -39.47
N ARG A 366 -32.22 -13.52 -39.48
CA ARG A 366 -33.39 -13.98 -40.21
C ARG A 366 -33.81 -12.89 -41.18
N ILE A 367 -33.72 -13.21 -42.47
CA ILE A 367 -34.24 -12.33 -43.52
C ILE A 367 -35.77 -12.38 -43.45
N ARG A 368 -36.40 -11.24 -43.22
CA ARG A 368 -37.86 -11.07 -43.21
C ARG A 368 -38.42 -10.89 -44.61
N GLY A 369 -37.67 -10.21 -45.47
CA GLY A 369 -38.06 -10.02 -46.85
C GLY A 369 -37.01 -9.23 -47.63
N VAL A 370 -37.08 -9.34 -48.95
CA VAL A 370 -36.29 -8.55 -49.88
C VAL A 370 -37.27 -7.86 -50.81
N ALA A 371 -37.17 -6.54 -50.94
CA ALA A 371 -37.95 -5.74 -51.87
C ALA A 371 -37.02 -5.19 -52.95
N VAL A 372 -37.42 -5.25 -54.22
CA VAL A 372 -36.56 -4.85 -55.34
C VAL A 372 -37.29 -3.93 -56.31
N ARG A 373 -36.61 -2.90 -56.81
CA ARG A 373 -37.08 -2.07 -57.93
C ARG A 373 -36.60 -2.68 -59.25
N GLY A 374 -37.51 -3.30 -60.03
CA GLY A 374 -37.21 -3.82 -61.38
C GLY A 374 -37.73 -5.22 -61.74
N GLY A 375 -38.80 -5.71 -61.09
CA GLY A 375 -39.58 -6.88 -61.54
C GLY A 375 -39.13 -8.26 -60.99
N ARG A 376 -39.89 -9.32 -61.36
CA ARG A 376 -39.79 -10.67 -60.77
C ARG A 376 -38.44 -11.38 -60.97
N LEU A 377 -37.73 -11.10 -62.06
CA LEU A 377 -36.42 -11.72 -62.32
C LEU A 377 -35.35 -11.20 -61.36
N ILE A 378 -35.30 -9.88 -61.16
CA ILE A 378 -34.33 -9.25 -60.23
C ILE A 378 -34.64 -9.66 -58.79
N GLN A 379 -35.92 -9.82 -58.43
CA GLN A 379 -36.34 -10.39 -57.14
C GLN A 379 -35.71 -11.77 -56.88
N LYS A 380 -35.84 -12.73 -57.80
CA LYS A 380 -35.25 -14.08 -57.65
C LYS A 380 -33.72 -14.06 -57.50
N ILE A 381 -33.05 -13.19 -58.25
CA ILE A 381 -31.60 -13.02 -58.17
C ILE A 381 -31.20 -12.42 -56.82
N ALA A 382 -31.91 -11.39 -56.36
CA ALA A 382 -31.67 -10.75 -55.07
C ALA A 382 -31.89 -11.75 -53.91
N ASP A 383 -32.99 -12.49 -53.91
CA ASP A 383 -33.29 -13.51 -52.91
C ASP A 383 -32.18 -14.58 -52.84
N ARG A 384 -31.75 -15.11 -53.99
CA ARG A 384 -30.65 -16.10 -54.06
C ARG A 384 -29.34 -15.51 -53.52
N ARG A 385 -28.98 -14.30 -53.92
CA ARG A 385 -27.71 -13.65 -53.53
C ARG A 385 -27.69 -13.30 -52.05
N VAL A 386 -28.82 -12.88 -51.47
CA VAL A 386 -28.96 -12.63 -50.03
C VAL A 386 -28.76 -13.91 -49.23
N GLN A 387 -29.38 -15.03 -49.65
CA GLN A 387 -29.20 -16.31 -48.95
C GLN A 387 -27.77 -16.85 -49.07
N GLN A 388 -27.14 -16.73 -50.25
CA GLN A 388 -25.75 -17.15 -50.46
C GLN A 388 -24.76 -16.36 -49.61
N ASN A 389 -24.96 -15.04 -49.47
CA ASN A 389 -24.05 -14.17 -48.71
C ASN A 389 -24.30 -14.18 -47.20
N LYS A 390 -25.42 -14.74 -46.74
CA LYS A 390 -25.82 -14.74 -45.32
C LYS A 390 -24.72 -15.24 -44.37
N PRO A 391 -24.06 -16.39 -44.59
CA PRO A 391 -23.00 -16.86 -43.68
C PRO A 391 -21.80 -15.90 -43.60
N ALA A 392 -21.41 -15.30 -44.73
CA ALA A 392 -20.33 -14.32 -44.77
C ALA A 392 -20.72 -13.02 -44.05
N SER A 393 -21.96 -12.54 -44.23
CA SER A 393 -22.49 -11.39 -43.51
C SER A 393 -22.55 -11.63 -42.00
N GLU A 394 -22.99 -12.81 -41.56
CA GLU A 394 -23.02 -13.19 -40.14
C GLU A 394 -21.62 -13.26 -39.52
N ARG A 395 -20.63 -13.80 -40.25
CA ARG A 395 -19.22 -13.81 -39.82
C ARG A 395 -18.66 -12.38 -39.68
N ILE A 396 -18.88 -11.51 -40.66
CA ILE A 396 -18.45 -10.11 -40.60
C ILE A 396 -19.14 -9.39 -39.44
N GLY A 397 -20.46 -9.59 -39.30
CA GLY A 397 -21.25 -9.04 -38.19
C GLY A 397 -20.70 -9.48 -36.84
N SER A 398 -20.38 -10.76 -36.68
CA SER A 398 -19.78 -11.32 -35.45
C SER A 398 -18.43 -10.66 -35.12
N GLN A 399 -17.52 -10.56 -36.10
CA GLN A 399 -16.21 -9.92 -35.92
C GLN A 399 -16.30 -8.42 -35.58
N ARG A 400 -17.27 -7.70 -36.15
CA ARG A 400 -17.50 -6.28 -35.83
C ARG A 400 -18.14 -6.10 -34.46
N ALA A 401 -19.12 -6.94 -34.13
CA ALA A 401 -19.77 -6.95 -32.83
C ALA A 401 -18.76 -7.25 -31.71
N GLN A 402 -17.87 -8.24 -31.93
CA GLN A 402 -16.73 -8.53 -31.05
C GLN A 402 -15.85 -7.30 -30.81
N ARG A 403 -15.35 -6.66 -31.88
CA ARG A 403 -14.48 -5.48 -31.77
C ARG A 403 -15.16 -4.31 -31.07
N ARG A 404 -16.44 -4.09 -31.35
CA ARG A 404 -17.23 -3.02 -30.71
C ARG A 404 -17.38 -3.27 -29.21
N LEU A 405 -17.68 -4.52 -28.82
CA LEU A 405 -17.83 -4.87 -27.40
C LEU A 405 -16.50 -4.76 -26.64
N SER A 406 -15.39 -5.27 -27.20
CA SER A 406 -14.06 -5.12 -26.59
C SER A 406 -13.73 -3.64 -26.36
N ARG A 407 -13.88 -2.79 -27.38
CA ARG A 407 -13.61 -1.34 -27.24
C ARG A 407 -14.49 -0.69 -26.19
N ARG A 408 -15.79 -0.98 -26.17
CA ARG A 408 -16.72 -0.41 -25.18
C ARG A 408 -16.31 -0.77 -23.75
N LEU A 409 -15.94 -2.03 -23.51
CA LEU A 409 -15.47 -2.46 -22.19
C LEU A 409 -14.13 -1.82 -21.83
N ASP A 410 -13.22 -1.64 -22.81
CA ASP A 410 -11.96 -0.93 -22.60
C ASP A 410 -12.18 0.54 -22.26
N ASP A 411 -13.06 1.23 -22.97
CA ASP A 411 -13.37 2.64 -22.76
C ASP A 411 -14.04 2.87 -21.39
N GLU A 412 -15.05 2.05 -21.05
CA GLU A 412 -15.78 2.16 -19.78
C GLU A 412 -14.91 1.79 -18.57
N ALA A 413 -14.07 0.76 -18.70
CA ALA A 413 -13.10 0.42 -17.66
C ALA A 413 -12.02 1.50 -17.56
N GLY A 414 -11.52 2.02 -18.69
CA GLY A 414 -10.41 2.97 -18.74
C GLY A 414 -10.69 4.27 -17.98
N SER A 415 -11.87 4.87 -18.16
CA SER A 415 -12.20 6.13 -17.48
C SER A 415 -12.31 5.96 -15.96
N ARG A 416 -13.02 4.92 -15.50
CA ARG A 416 -13.20 4.63 -14.06
C ARG A 416 -11.88 4.21 -13.41
N LEU A 417 -11.10 3.37 -14.09
CA LEU A 417 -9.81 2.91 -13.58
C LEU A 417 -8.81 4.06 -13.45
N ALA A 418 -8.79 5.00 -14.40
CA ALA A 418 -7.90 6.16 -14.35
C ALA A 418 -8.21 7.07 -13.15
N GLU A 419 -9.50 7.27 -12.85
CA GLU A 419 -9.96 8.00 -11.68
C GLU A 419 -9.60 7.28 -10.37
N SER A 420 -9.97 6.00 -10.24
CA SER A 420 -9.65 5.20 -9.05
C SER A 420 -8.14 5.07 -8.82
N ASN A 421 -7.35 4.90 -9.88
CA ASN A 421 -5.90 4.87 -9.77
C ASN A 421 -5.33 6.22 -9.33
N ARG A 422 -5.87 7.34 -9.83
CA ARG A 422 -5.47 8.67 -9.40
C ARG A 422 -5.77 8.89 -7.92
N ASP A 423 -6.95 8.49 -7.44
CA ASP A 423 -7.31 8.60 -6.03
C ASP A 423 -6.42 7.72 -5.15
N PHE A 424 -6.17 6.46 -5.54
CA PHE A 424 -5.25 5.58 -4.84
C PHE A 424 -3.84 6.20 -4.75
N VAL A 425 -3.30 6.68 -5.87
CA VAL A 425 -1.97 7.28 -5.90
C VAL A 425 -1.92 8.56 -5.08
N ASN A 426 -2.87 9.47 -5.24
CA ASN A 426 -2.79 10.81 -4.65
C ASN A 426 -3.20 10.85 -3.17
N ARG A 427 -4.20 10.07 -2.77
CA ARG A 427 -4.75 10.08 -1.40
C ARG A 427 -4.07 9.08 -0.48
N PHE A 428 -3.54 7.99 -1.03
CA PHE A 428 -2.95 6.91 -0.22
C PHE A 428 -1.44 6.77 -0.45
N ARG A 429 -1.01 6.44 -1.68
CA ARG A 429 0.39 6.09 -1.94
C ARG A 429 1.35 7.28 -1.79
N ALA A 430 1.09 8.38 -2.49
CA ALA A 430 1.98 9.54 -2.53
C ALA A 430 2.19 10.19 -1.16
N PRO A 431 1.17 10.38 -0.30
CA PRO A 431 1.36 10.87 1.06
C PRO A 431 2.34 10.02 1.88
N LEU A 432 2.24 8.69 1.78
CA LEU A 432 3.14 7.77 2.47
C LEU A 432 4.55 7.84 1.88
N VAL A 433 4.69 7.87 0.56
CA VAL A 433 6.00 8.02 -0.11
C VAL A 433 6.68 9.34 0.26
N ARG A 434 5.94 10.46 0.25
CA ARG A 434 6.45 11.78 0.65
C ARG A 434 6.99 11.84 2.07
N ARG A 435 6.56 10.91 2.92
CA ARG A 435 6.99 10.82 4.32
C ARG A 435 8.03 9.73 4.54
N GLY A 436 8.45 9.01 3.49
CA GLY A 436 9.29 7.82 3.63
C GLY A 436 8.60 6.68 4.41
N GLN A 437 7.26 6.64 4.36
CA GLN A 437 6.39 5.79 5.17
C GLN A 437 5.63 4.73 4.36
N PHE A 438 5.91 4.59 3.06
CA PHE A 438 5.27 3.53 2.30
C PHE A 438 5.70 2.17 2.88
N PRO A 439 4.75 1.28 3.26
CA PRO A 439 5.09 0.03 3.95
C PRO A 439 6.05 -0.83 3.14
N GLU A 440 7.01 -1.47 3.82
CA GLU A 440 7.94 -2.41 3.19
C GLU A 440 7.19 -3.62 2.63
N VAL A 441 6.22 -4.13 3.40
CA VAL A 441 5.23 -5.10 2.93
C VAL A 441 3.93 -4.36 2.67
N PHE A 442 3.51 -4.32 1.41
CA PHE A 442 2.20 -3.84 0.98
C PHE A 442 1.69 -4.71 -0.17
N GLN A 443 1.20 -5.90 0.17
CA GLN A 443 0.96 -6.97 -0.79
C GLN A 443 -0.53 -7.23 -0.98
N PHE A 444 -0.96 -7.11 -2.24
CA PHE A 444 -2.25 -7.60 -2.68
C PHE A 444 -2.14 -9.03 -3.18
N SER A 445 -3.14 -9.85 -2.86
CA SER A 445 -3.28 -11.21 -3.41
C SER A 445 -4.75 -11.53 -3.58
N THR A 446 -5.05 -12.51 -4.43
CA THR A 446 -6.40 -13.01 -4.67
C THR A 446 -6.41 -14.53 -4.65
N THR A 447 -7.50 -15.10 -4.17
CA THR A 447 -7.91 -16.49 -4.42
C THR A 447 -9.15 -16.47 -5.33
N SER A 448 -9.85 -17.60 -5.52
CA SER A 448 -11.18 -17.57 -6.12
C SER A 448 -12.20 -16.84 -5.25
N ASP A 449 -11.99 -16.81 -3.93
CA ASP A 449 -13.02 -16.45 -2.96
C ASP A 449 -12.77 -15.06 -2.34
N PHE A 450 -11.51 -14.62 -2.25
CA PHE A 450 -11.16 -13.37 -1.57
C PHE A 450 -10.04 -12.59 -2.25
N LEU A 451 -10.13 -11.27 -2.16
CA LEU A 451 -9.02 -10.33 -2.33
C LEU A 451 -8.48 -9.97 -0.95
N ARG A 452 -7.16 -10.06 -0.78
CA ARG A 452 -6.45 -9.77 0.47
C ARG A 452 -5.40 -8.69 0.28
N LEU A 453 -5.32 -7.77 1.23
CA LEU A 453 -4.18 -6.88 1.45
C LEU A 453 -3.46 -7.30 2.74
N THR A 454 -2.14 -7.41 2.68
CA THR A 454 -1.27 -7.63 3.85
C THR A 454 -0.25 -6.50 3.90
N ALA A 455 -0.14 -5.83 5.04
CA ALA A 455 0.74 -4.70 5.22
C ALA A 455 1.57 -4.77 6.52
N LEU A 456 2.82 -4.31 6.44
CA LEU A 456 3.71 -4.10 7.58
C LEU A 456 3.96 -2.61 7.75
N ASN A 457 3.17 -1.98 8.63
CA ASN A 457 3.35 -0.61 9.04
C ASN A 457 4.42 -0.53 10.12
N ALA A 458 5.68 -0.51 9.72
CA ALA A 458 6.83 -0.30 10.58
C ALA A 458 7.96 0.37 9.78
N SER A 459 8.70 1.29 10.41
CA SER A 459 9.97 1.77 9.87
C SER A 459 11.13 0.83 10.23
N ARG A 460 12.33 1.10 9.72
CA ARG A 460 13.56 0.38 10.10
C ARG A 460 13.89 0.50 11.59
N SER A 461 13.35 1.49 12.30
CA SER A 461 13.55 1.63 13.75
C SER A 461 12.36 1.13 14.56
N GLN A 462 11.45 0.38 13.94
CA GLN A 462 10.24 -0.15 14.56
C GLN A 462 10.08 -1.63 14.20
N LEU A 463 9.13 -2.28 14.89
CA LEU A 463 8.70 -3.64 14.62
C LEU A 463 7.19 -3.66 14.38
N GLY A 464 6.75 -4.66 13.61
CA GLY A 464 5.35 -4.95 13.35
C GLY A 464 4.66 -5.60 14.54
N SER A 465 3.87 -6.62 14.30
CA SER A 465 3.28 -7.44 15.36
C SER A 465 4.33 -8.43 15.89
N PRO A 466 4.46 -8.63 17.21
CA PRO A 466 5.34 -9.68 17.76
C PRO A 466 4.80 -11.09 17.49
N THR A 467 3.50 -11.22 17.21
CA THR A 467 2.83 -12.48 16.88
C THR A 467 2.31 -12.48 15.44
N PRO A 468 2.17 -13.64 14.80
CA PRO A 468 1.50 -13.72 13.50
C PRO A 468 0.03 -13.30 13.62
N PRO A 469 -0.58 -12.76 12.55
CA PRO A 469 -2.00 -12.41 12.55
C PRO A 469 -2.89 -13.59 12.94
N PRO A 470 -3.87 -13.40 13.86
CA PRO A 470 -4.79 -14.45 14.24
C PRO A 470 -5.51 -15.06 13.05
N ALA A 471 -5.78 -16.37 13.10
CA ALA A 471 -6.54 -17.06 12.07
C ALA A 471 -8.00 -16.54 12.01
N LEU A 472 -8.56 -16.49 10.80
CA LEU A 472 -9.96 -16.16 10.56
C LEU A 472 -10.69 -17.42 10.12
N ASP A 473 -11.54 -17.96 10.99
CA ASP A 473 -12.38 -19.13 10.69
C ASP A 473 -13.73 -18.69 10.14
N GLY A 474 -14.33 -19.51 9.27
CA GLY A 474 -15.65 -19.26 8.70
C GLY A 474 -15.64 -18.39 7.44
N LYS A 475 -16.83 -18.15 6.88
CA LYS A 475 -17.02 -17.31 5.69
C LYS A 475 -17.42 -15.90 6.11
N HIS A 476 -16.64 -14.92 5.67
CA HIS A 476 -16.85 -13.50 5.95
C HIS A 476 -16.89 -12.71 4.66
N ALA A 477 -17.81 -11.75 4.55
CA ALA A 477 -17.87 -10.86 3.39
C ALA A 477 -16.73 -9.83 3.43
N LEU A 478 -16.35 -9.41 4.64
CA LEU A 478 -15.26 -8.48 4.92
C LEU A 478 -14.58 -8.88 6.23
N ALA A 479 -13.26 -8.77 6.31
CA ALA A 479 -12.53 -8.93 7.57
C ALA A 479 -11.33 -7.99 7.66
N VAL A 480 -11.07 -7.49 8.87
CA VAL A 480 -9.93 -6.65 9.22
C VAL A 480 -9.24 -7.26 10.44
N ARG A 481 -7.91 -7.41 10.35
CA ARG A 481 -7.04 -7.73 11.47
C ARG A 481 -6.02 -6.61 11.61
N LEU A 482 -6.06 -5.89 12.72
CA LEU A 482 -5.20 -4.76 12.99
C LEU A 482 -4.55 -4.96 14.35
N HIS A 483 -3.23 -4.99 14.38
CA HIS A 483 -2.46 -5.04 15.62
C HIS A 483 -2.20 -3.61 16.12
N GLU A 484 -2.12 -3.42 17.43
CA GLU A 484 -1.89 -2.12 18.08
C GLU A 484 -0.63 -1.40 17.54
N SER A 485 0.41 -2.15 17.17
CA SER A 485 1.64 -1.60 16.62
C SER A 485 1.43 -0.85 15.31
N THR A 486 0.35 -1.11 14.56
CA THR A 486 -0.01 -0.27 13.40
C THR A 486 -0.28 1.17 13.84
N VAL A 487 -1.04 1.36 14.93
CA VAL A 487 -1.37 2.69 15.46
C VAL A 487 -0.13 3.32 16.10
N ASN A 488 0.59 2.58 16.94
CA ASN A 488 1.76 3.08 17.66
C ASN A 488 2.86 3.52 16.67
N ASN A 489 3.12 2.70 15.65
CA ASN A 489 4.14 3.01 14.65
C ASN A 489 3.76 4.23 13.81
N LEU A 490 2.52 4.29 13.32
CA LEU A 490 2.06 5.43 12.53
C LEU A 490 2.05 6.73 13.34
N ALA A 491 1.67 6.67 14.63
CA ALA A 491 1.68 7.82 15.51
C ALA A 491 3.11 8.32 15.78
N ALA A 492 4.05 7.41 16.06
CA ALA A 492 5.46 7.78 16.26
C ALA A 492 6.04 8.48 15.04
N ILE A 493 5.69 8.08 13.82
CA ILE A 493 6.24 8.73 12.62
C ILE A 493 5.49 10.04 12.30
N ASN A 494 4.17 10.11 12.51
CA ASN A 494 3.37 11.26 12.06
C ASN A 494 3.20 12.36 13.11
N LEU A 495 3.32 12.03 14.39
CA LEU A 495 3.01 12.94 15.49
C LEU A 495 4.22 13.32 16.31
N ALA A 496 5.28 12.50 16.39
CA ALA A 496 6.41 12.76 17.31
C ALA A 496 7.01 14.16 17.14
N GLY A 497 7.00 14.93 18.23
CA GLY A 497 7.51 16.30 18.28
C GLY A 497 6.74 17.33 17.44
N GLN A 498 5.64 16.94 16.80
CA GLN A 498 4.84 17.83 15.96
C GLN A 498 3.80 18.57 16.78
N THR A 499 3.55 19.82 16.42
CA THR A 499 2.45 20.62 16.96
C THR A 499 1.24 20.52 16.04
N PHE A 500 0.10 20.10 16.59
CA PHE A 500 -1.18 20.04 15.90
C PHE A 500 -2.16 20.99 16.57
N THR A 501 -2.81 21.83 15.76
CA THR A 501 -3.95 22.65 16.20
C THR A 501 -5.20 21.78 16.36
N GLY A 502 -6.17 22.28 17.11
CA GLY A 502 -7.49 21.64 17.23
C GLY A 502 -8.13 21.30 15.86
N ASP A 503 -8.04 22.20 14.89
CA ASP A 503 -8.57 21.99 13.54
C ASP A 503 -7.83 20.88 12.80
N ARG A 504 -6.51 20.81 12.93
CA ARG A 504 -5.73 19.75 12.30
C ARG A 504 -5.99 18.38 12.92
N LEU A 505 -6.22 18.33 14.24
CA LEU A 505 -6.65 17.10 14.91
C LEU A 505 -8.06 16.68 14.48
N ARG A 506 -8.95 17.65 14.23
CA ARG A 506 -10.28 17.41 13.66
C ARG A 506 -10.19 16.80 12.26
N GLU A 507 -9.42 17.41 11.37
CA GLU A 507 -9.18 16.89 10.01
C GLU A 507 -8.62 15.46 10.08
N MET A 508 -7.62 15.22 10.93
CA MET A 508 -7.05 13.89 11.11
C MET A 508 -8.06 12.89 11.66
N ALA A 509 -8.94 13.30 12.59
CA ALA A 509 -10.00 12.43 13.10
C ALA A 509 -11.03 12.09 12.02
N ILE A 510 -11.38 13.04 11.13
CA ILE A 510 -12.27 12.81 9.99
C ILE A 510 -11.65 11.81 9.02
N ASP A 511 -10.39 12.03 8.64
CA ASP A 511 -9.66 11.15 7.73
C ASP A 511 -9.55 9.71 8.28
N LEU A 512 -9.45 9.56 9.61
CA LEU A 512 -9.29 8.26 10.26
C LEU A 512 -10.61 7.54 10.55
N LEU A 513 -11.67 8.28 10.92
CA LEU A 513 -12.96 7.73 11.35
C LEU A 513 -14.01 7.66 10.23
N GLY A 514 -13.77 8.31 9.09
CA GLY A 514 -14.66 8.31 7.92
C GLY A 514 -15.97 9.09 8.10
N GLU A 515 -16.30 9.49 9.32
CA GLU A 515 -17.39 10.38 9.68
C GLU A 515 -16.82 11.56 10.47
N VAL A 516 -17.45 12.71 10.35
CA VAL A 516 -17.23 13.82 11.28
C VAL A 516 -17.73 13.36 12.63
N PRO A 517 -16.88 13.24 13.67
CA PRO A 517 -17.42 13.22 15.01
C PRO A 517 -18.22 14.53 15.14
N GLU A 518 -19.51 14.45 15.44
CA GLU A 518 -20.37 15.60 15.79
C GLU A 518 -19.77 16.65 16.77
N PRO A 519 -18.78 16.40 17.67
CA PRO A 519 -18.48 17.32 18.76
C PRO A 519 -17.69 18.59 18.44
N PHE A 520 -17.51 18.88 17.16
CA PHE A 520 -16.58 19.88 16.68
C PHE A 520 -17.28 21.21 16.33
N GLU A 521 -18.59 21.33 16.51
CA GLU A 521 -19.25 22.65 16.50
C GLU A 521 -18.78 23.48 17.72
N ASP A 522 -18.13 24.61 17.45
CA ASP A 522 -17.37 25.42 18.39
C ASP A 522 -18.26 26.16 19.40
N GLU A 523 -18.33 25.66 20.63
CA GLU A 523 -18.81 26.45 21.78
C GLU A 523 -17.68 27.19 22.52
N ASP A 524 -16.42 26.77 22.30
CA ASP A 524 -15.22 27.44 22.86
C ASP A 524 -14.27 27.79 21.70
N PRO A 525 -14.39 28.99 21.10
CA PRO A 525 -13.65 29.40 19.91
C PRO A 525 -12.16 29.62 20.17
N ARG A 526 -11.67 29.39 21.40
CA ARG A 526 -10.28 29.64 21.74
C ARG A 526 -9.37 28.65 20.98
N PRO A 527 -8.37 29.15 20.24
CA PRO A 527 -7.42 28.31 19.55
C PRO A 527 -6.61 27.53 20.57
N TRP A 528 -6.40 26.25 20.29
CA TRP A 528 -5.60 25.38 21.13
C TRP A 528 -4.74 24.47 20.26
N SER A 529 -3.62 24.01 20.82
CA SER A 529 -2.75 23.04 20.16
C SER A 529 -2.14 22.07 21.16
N ILE A 530 -1.67 20.95 20.64
CA ILE A 530 -0.83 19.97 21.33
C ILE A 530 0.47 19.84 20.55
N THR A 531 1.60 19.96 21.24
CA THR A 531 2.87 19.44 20.77
C THR A 531 3.03 18.05 21.35
N PHE A 532 3.04 17.04 20.48
CA PHE A 532 3.16 15.64 20.91
C PHE A 532 4.59 15.33 21.38
N ALA A 533 4.71 14.40 22.32
CA ALA A 533 5.99 13.91 22.80
C ALA A 533 6.83 13.30 21.66
N GLN A 534 8.15 13.41 21.77
CA GLN A 534 9.09 12.84 20.78
C GLN A 534 9.10 11.30 20.78
N GLN A 535 8.81 10.68 21.93
CA GLN A 535 8.77 9.24 22.11
C GLN A 535 7.36 8.81 22.47
N ARG A 536 6.88 7.75 21.82
CA ARG A 536 5.53 7.18 21.98
C ARG A 536 4.43 8.26 22.10
N PRO A 537 4.26 9.15 21.10
CA PRO A 537 3.27 10.21 21.16
C PRO A 537 1.85 9.67 21.37
N ILE A 538 1.57 8.48 20.83
CA ILE A 538 0.37 7.69 21.13
C ILE A 538 0.80 6.24 21.34
N THR A 539 0.28 5.60 22.39
CA THR A 539 0.31 4.14 22.57
C THR A 539 -1.13 3.66 22.66
N LEU A 540 -1.45 2.66 21.85
CA LEU A 540 -2.61 1.78 21.97
C LEU A 540 -2.09 0.45 22.52
N ASP A 541 -2.80 -0.07 23.52
CA ASP A 541 -2.56 -1.35 24.18
C ASP A 541 -3.89 -2.12 24.17
N VAL A 542 -3.91 -3.32 23.60
CA VAL A 542 -5.13 -4.12 23.37
C VAL A 542 -4.97 -5.51 23.97
N ASP A 543 -5.79 -5.83 24.96
CA ASP A 543 -5.76 -7.12 25.64
C ASP A 543 -7.08 -7.37 26.41
N ASP A 544 -7.49 -8.63 26.59
CA ASP A 544 -8.66 -9.00 27.42
C ASP A 544 -9.94 -8.19 27.12
N GLN A 545 -10.28 -8.04 25.83
CA GLN A 545 -11.43 -7.26 25.35
C GLN A 545 -11.39 -5.77 25.77
N ARG A 546 -10.20 -5.24 26.07
CA ARG A 546 -9.96 -3.86 26.46
C ARG A 546 -9.01 -3.19 25.50
N ALA A 547 -9.13 -1.87 25.41
CA ALA A 547 -8.10 -1.03 24.82
C ALA A 547 -7.77 0.13 25.73
N THR A 548 -6.48 0.34 25.95
CA THR A 548 -5.93 1.51 26.63
C THR A 548 -5.25 2.40 25.61
N LEU A 549 -5.73 3.63 25.48
CA LEU A 549 -5.12 4.67 24.65
C LEU A 549 -4.41 5.69 25.54
N VAL A 550 -3.12 5.88 25.33
CA VAL A 550 -2.30 6.90 25.99
C VAL A 550 -1.81 7.91 24.96
N ILE A 551 -2.21 9.17 25.08
CA ILE A 551 -1.72 10.30 24.28
C ILE A 551 -0.74 11.12 25.13
N ARG A 552 0.47 11.36 24.63
CA ARG A 552 1.53 12.08 25.35
C ARG A 552 1.82 13.40 24.65
N GLY A 553 1.52 14.51 25.33
CA GLY A 553 1.86 15.87 24.89
C GLY A 553 3.01 16.44 25.69
N SER A 554 4.02 17.00 25.01
CA SER A 554 5.13 17.73 25.65
C SER A 554 4.76 19.17 25.98
N GLU A 555 3.84 19.77 25.22
CA GLU A 555 3.34 21.13 25.45
C GLU A 555 1.89 21.23 24.95
N TYR A 556 1.10 22.07 25.61
CA TYR A 556 -0.25 22.44 25.16
C TYR A 556 -0.36 23.95 25.12
N THR A 557 -1.10 24.48 24.15
CA THR A 557 -1.46 25.90 24.13
C THR A 557 -2.98 26.07 24.16
N SER A 558 -3.44 27.11 24.84
CA SER A 558 -4.86 27.53 24.83
C SER A 558 -4.90 29.05 24.88
N ASN A 559 -5.45 29.69 23.84
CA ASN A 559 -5.44 31.14 23.68
C ASN A 559 -4.03 31.74 23.83
N GLU A 560 -3.07 31.15 23.13
CA GLU A 560 -1.63 31.52 23.12
C GLU A 560 -0.88 31.30 24.45
N GLU A 561 -1.56 30.91 25.54
CA GLU A 561 -0.89 30.56 26.78
C GLU A 561 -0.32 29.13 26.73
N PRO A 562 0.99 28.94 27.02
CA PRO A 562 1.59 27.62 27.08
C PRO A 562 1.34 26.93 28.44
N TYR A 563 1.17 25.62 28.37
CA TYR A 563 0.99 24.70 29.48
C TYR A 563 1.96 23.54 29.37
N SER A 564 2.44 23.05 30.52
CA SER A 564 3.42 21.97 30.60
C SER A 564 2.86 20.63 30.08
N ALA A 565 3.75 19.66 29.92
CA ALA A 565 3.44 18.31 29.47
C ALA A 565 2.30 17.64 30.28
N LEU A 566 1.43 16.95 29.56
CA LEU A 566 0.31 16.16 30.08
C LEU A 566 0.15 14.88 29.24
N ASN A 567 -0.07 13.78 29.95
CA ASN A 567 -0.50 12.51 29.40
C ASN A 567 -2.00 12.36 29.60
N ILE A 568 -2.69 11.94 28.54
CA ILE A 568 -4.11 11.63 28.51
C ILE A 568 -4.23 10.12 28.39
N THR A 569 -4.96 9.47 29.30
CA THR A 569 -5.22 8.02 29.25
C THR A 569 -6.71 7.76 29.21
N VAL A 570 -7.13 6.88 28.29
CA VAL A 570 -8.52 6.47 28.09
C VAL A 570 -8.59 4.95 28.02
N HIS A 571 -9.51 4.35 28.75
CA HIS A 571 -9.73 2.91 28.77
C HIS A 571 -11.11 2.58 28.19
N TYR A 572 -11.20 1.60 27.32
CA TYR A 572 -12.46 1.05 26.83
C TYR A 572 -12.53 -0.46 27.06
N THR A 573 -13.72 -0.97 27.33
CA THR A 573 -14.08 -2.38 27.15
C THR A 573 -14.97 -2.50 25.91
N PHE A 574 -14.91 -3.65 25.25
CA PHE A 574 -15.71 -3.91 24.06
C PHE A 574 -16.69 -5.06 24.28
N GLU A 575 -17.92 -4.86 23.83
CA GLU A 575 -19.03 -5.76 24.03
C GLU A 575 -19.76 -6.00 22.69
N PRO A 576 -19.75 -7.22 22.15
CA PRO A 576 -20.54 -7.56 20.97
C PRO A 576 -22.04 -7.42 21.26
N THR A 577 -22.77 -6.68 20.42
CA THR A 577 -24.22 -6.44 20.58
C THR A 577 -25.09 -7.35 19.70
N GLY A 578 -24.50 -8.44 19.18
CA GLY A 578 -25.15 -9.42 18.30
C GLY A 578 -25.18 -9.03 16.81
N LYS A 579 -25.33 -7.74 16.47
CA LYS A 579 -25.20 -7.22 15.09
C LYS A 579 -24.05 -6.22 14.92
N GLY A 580 -23.48 -5.78 16.03
CA GLY A 580 -22.53 -4.69 16.08
C GLY A 580 -21.58 -4.79 17.26
N LEU A 581 -20.97 -3.66 17.59
CA LEU A 581 -20.03 -3.52 18.67
C LEU A 581 -20.42 -2.33 19.54
N ARG A 582 -20.37 -2.51 20.85
CA ARG A 582 -20.42 -1.43 21.83
C ARG A 582 -19.05 -1.29 22.48
N ALA A 583 -18.49 -0.09 22.47
CA ALA A 583 -17.33 0.26 23.28
C ALA A 583 -17.78 1.11 24.47
N VAL A 584 -17.43 0.70 25.68
CA VAL A 584 -17.79 1.40 26.94
C VAL A 584 -16.52 1.94 27.58
N ARG A 585 -16.47 3.26 27.78
CA ARG A 585 -15.33 3.91 28.44
C ARG A 585 -15.33 3.56 29.93
N GLN A 586 -14.19 3.06 30.41
CA GLN A 586 -14.01 2.68 31.81
C GLN A 586 -13.47 3.87 32.61
N GLY A 587 -14.32 4.46 33.46
CA GLY A 587 -13.97 5.61 34.29
C GLY A 587 -13.80 6.92 33.52
N ASP A 588 -13.32 7.95 34.21
CA ASP A 588 -13.05 9.27 33.65
C ASP A 588 -11.78 9.30 32.79
N ILE A 589 -11.68 10.27 31.87
CA ILE A 589 -10.46 10.52 31.11
C ILE A 589 -9.36 10.97 32.08
N GLU A 590 -8.28 10.20 32.19
CA GLU A 590 -7.17 10.56 33.06
C GLU A 590 -6.26 11.58 32.38
N ILE A 591 -6.07 12.75 32.99
CA ILE A 591 -5.17 13.79 32.47
C ILE A 591 -4.17 14.15 33.57
N ARG A 592 -2.90 13.79 33.37
CA ARG A 592 -1.85 13.93 34.40
C ARG A 592 -0.51 14.34 33.80
N PRO A 593 0.32 15.11 34.52
CA PRO A 593 1.70 15.34 34.09
C PRO A 593 2.49 14.03 34.01
N PRO A 594 3.47 13.92 33.10
CA PRO A 594 4.36 12.76 33.03
C PRO A 594 5.00 12.43 34.38
N GLY A 595 5.03 11.16 34.77
CA GLY A 595 5.62 10.67 36.02
C GLY A 595 4.78 10.91 37.29
N SER A 596 3.60 11.52 37.19
CA SER A 596 2.72 11.76 38.34
C SER A 596 2.05 10.48 38.85
N ARG A 597 1.95 10.30 40.17
CA ARG A 597 1.25 9.15 40.77
C ARG A 597 -0.27 9.38 40.82
N PRO A 598 -1.09 8.31 40.82
CA PRO A 598 -2.52 8.42 41.11
C PRO A 598 -2.78 9.13 42.44
N GLY A 599 -3.72 10.08 42.46
CA GLY A 599 -4.08 10.86 43.66
C GLY A 599 -3.17 12.05 44.00
N GLN A 600 -2.07 12.27 43.26
CA GLN A 600 -1.21 13.42 43.47
C GLN A 600 -1.93 14.73 43.10
N ARG A 601 -1.87 15.72 44.00
CA ARG A 601 -2.55 17.02 43.83
C ARG A 601 -1.89 17.80 42.69
N LEU A 602 -2.67 18.19 41.69
CA LEU A 602 -2.19 18.99 40.57
C LEU A 602 -2.03 20.47 40.98
N PRO A 603 -0.99 21.17 40.50
CA PRO A 603 -0.89 22.63 40.60
C PRO A 603 -2.14 23.32 40.04
N ASN A 604 -2.62 24.39 40.69
CA ASN A 604 -3.87 25.08 40.30
C ASN A 604 -3.92 25.50 38.82
N ARG A 605 -2.80 25.94 38.24
CA ARG A 605 -2.68 26.30 36.81
C ARG A 605 -2.96 25.12 35.88
N LEU A 606 -2.62 23.89 36.29
CA LEU A 606 -2.90 22.67 35.53
C LEU A 606 -4.36 22.21 35.65
N ILE A 607 -5.07 22.59 36.72
CA ILE A 607 -6.48 22.27 36.90
C ILE A 607 -7.35 22.98 35.85
N ALA A 608 -7.04 24.24 35.53
CA ALA A 608 -7.79 25.04 34.56
C ALA A 608 -7.69 24.46 33.13
N ILE A 609 -6.47 24.22 32.63
CA ILE A 609 -6.26 23.62 31.30
C ILE A 609 -6.76 22.17 31.25
N ARG A 610 -6.60 21.40 32.34
CA ARG A 610 -7.17 20.04 32.43
C ARG A 610 -8.66 20.06 32.17
N ARG A 611 -9.42 20.99 32.76
CA ARG A 611 -10.87 21.09 32.53
C ARG A 611 -11.21 21.45 31.09
N VAL A 612 -10.41 22.29 30.44
CA VAL A 612 -10.58 22.63 29.01
C VAL A 612 -10.32 21.41 28.12
N ILE A 613 -9.18 20.74 28.31
CA ILE A 613 -8.80 19.53 27.56
C ILE A 613 -9.85 18.43 27.81
N GLN A 614 -10.22 18.18 29.07
CA GLN A 614 -11.20 17.16 29.43
C GLN A 614 -12.54 17.36 28.69
N ARG A 615 -13.11 18.58 28.70
CA ARG A 615 -14.36 18.86 27.97
C ARG A 615 -14.26 18.63 26.46
N LYS A 616 -13.12 18.97 25.86
CA LYS A 616 -12.87 18.73 24.42
C LYS A 616 -12.70 17.23 24.13
N LEU A 617 -12.11 16.48 25.04
CA LEU A 617 -11.84 15.05 24.87
C LEU A 617 -13.04 14.14 25.20
N GLU A 618 -13.88 14.48 26.19
CA GLU A 618 -15.11 13.70 26.53
C GLU A 618 -16.10 13.61 25.36
N ARG A 619 -16.01 14.60 24.48
CA ARG A 619 -16.71 14.72 23.22
C ARG A 619 -16.24 13.69 22.18
N VAL A 620 -14.93 13.50 22.06
CA VAL A 620 -14.31 12.52 21.14
C VAL A 620 -14.38 11.11 21.74
N PHE A 621 -14.04 10.97 23.01
CA PHE A 621 -14.06 9.74 23.79
C PHE A 621 -15.36 9.64 24.59
N LYS A 622 -16.46 9.44 23.88
CA LYS A 622 -17.81 9.31 24.45
C LYS A 622 -17.86 8.15 25.47
N PRO A 623 -18.66 8.27 26.55
CA PRO A 623 -18.81 7.18 27.53
C PRO A 623 -19.24 5.84 26.89
N GLU A 624 -20.07 5.90 25.85
CA GLU A 624 -20.54 4.75 25.10
C GLU A 624 -20.48 5.07 23.60
N ILE A 625 -19.91 4.14 22.83
CA ILE A 625 -19.87 4.20 21.36
C ILE A 625 -20.53 2.92 20.86
N VAL A 626 -21.68 3.05 20.19
CA VAL A 626 -22.41 1.91 19.62
C VAL A 626 -22.33 1.98 18.10
N ARG A 627 -21.96 0.86 17.48
CA ARG A 627 -21.96 0.69 16.02
C ARG A 627 -22.75 -0.57 15.67
N GLU A 628 -23.87 -0.43 14.95
CA GLU A 628 -24.79 -1.55 14.65
C GLU A 628 -24.41 -2.37 13.40
N GLY A 629 -23.20 -2.17 12.87
CA GLY A 629 -22.68 -2.83 11.68
C GLY A 629 -21.81 -1.89 10.86
N LEU A 630 -21.52 -2.27 9.62
CA LEU A 630 -20.70 -1.49 8.70
C LEU A 630 -21.47 -1.19 7.41
N VAL A 631 -21.55 0.09 7.04
CA VAL A 631 -22.04 0.53 5.74
C VAL A 631 -20.84 0.88 4.87
N LEU A 632 -20.75 0.28 3.68
CA LEU A 632 -19.69 0.58 2.72
C LEU A 632 -20.11 1.74 1.81
N PRO A 633 -19.22 2.69 1.48
CA PRO A 633 -19.57 3.87 0.70
C PRO A 633 -19.74 3.58 -0.79
N GLY A 634 -20.41 4.50 -1.50
CA GLY A 634 -20.46 4.53 -2.96
C GLY A 634 -21.25 3.34 -3.54
N ALA A 635 -20.67 2.65 -4.53
CA ALA A 635 -21.38 1.57 -5.22
C ALA A 635 -21.74 0.39 -4.29
N TRP A 636 -21.05 0.24 -3.17
CA TRP A 636 -21.26 -0.82 -2.18
C TRP A 636 -22.32 -0.48 -1.13
N GLU A 637 -22.91 0.72 -1.11
CA GLU A 637 -24.03 1.04 -0.21
C GLU A 637 -25.21 0.07 -0.39
N LYS A 638 -25.37 -0.46 -1.60
CA LYS A 638 -26.37 -1.48 -1.96
C LYS A 638 -26.19 -2.81 -1.22
N ALA A 639 -25.01 -3.06 -0.63
CA ALA A 639 -24.80 -4.21 0.23
C ALA A 639 -25.62 -4.12 1.52
N GLY A 640 -26.12 -2.93 1.86
CA GLY A 640 -26.77 -2.65 3.13
C GLY A 640 -25.79 -2.64 4.31
N THR A 641 -26.32 -2.60 5.52
CA THR A 641 -25.53 -2.66 6.74
C THR A 641 -25.03 -4.08 6.96
N LEU A 642 -23.72 -4.28 6.86
CA LEU A 642 -23.07 -5.57 7.12
C LEU A 642 -23.05 -5.80 8.65
N PRO A 643 -23.72 -6.83 9.18
CA PRO A 643 -23.66 -7.12 10.61
C PRO A 643 -22.29 -7.71 10.99
N LEU A 644 -21.79 -7.27 12.15
CA LEU A 644 -20.58 -7.82 12.75
C LEU A 644 -20.86 -9.25 13.23
N THR A 645 -19.97 -10.18 12.90
CA THR A 645 -20.11 -11.61 13.23
C THR A 645 -18.97 -12.16 14.06
N ARG A 646 -17.78 -11.55 13.93
CA ARG A 646 -16.62 -11.87 14.76
C ARG A 646 -16.02 -10.57 15.26
N PHE A 647 -15.75 -10.54 16.55
CA PHE A 647 -14.98 -9.51 17.22
C PHE A 647 -14.05 -10.18 18.22
N ALA A 648 -12.79 -9.78 18.22
CA ALA A 648 -11.84 -10.07 19.29
C ALA A 648 -10.91 -8.88 19.45
N ALA A 649 -10.54 -8.59 20.70
CA ALA A 649 -9.56 -7.59 21.09
C ALA A 649 -8.67 -8.27 22.14
N ASP A 650 -7.60 -8.93 21.70
CA ASP A 650 -6.76 -9.78 22.54
C ASP A 650 -5.36 -9.93 21.93
N ASP A 651 -4.33 -10.15 22.75
CA ASP A 651 -2.93 -10.31 22.31
C ASP A 651 -2.45 -9.19 21.36
N GLY A 652 -2.87 -7.94 21.59
CA GLY A 652 -2.55 -6.77 20.76
C GLY A 652 -3.40 -6.65 19.48
N TRP A 653 -4.30 -7.59 19.19
CA TRP A 653 -5.06 -7.66 17.94
C TRP A 653 -6.52 -7.24 18.09
N PHE A 654 -6.96 -6.33 17.22
CA PHE A 654 -8.35 -6.22 16.82
C PHE A 654 -8.65 -7.12 15.62
N VAL A 655 -9.60 -8.04 15.79
CA VAL A 655 -10.11 -8.92 14.73
C VAL A 655 -11.59 -8.62 14.54
N LEU A 656 -11.95 -8.04 13.40
CA LEU A 656 -13.33 -7.75 13.03
C LEU A 656 -13.70 -8.50 11.75
N ALA A 657 -14.86 -9.14 11.74
CA ALA A 657 -15.38 -9.74 10.51
C ALA A 657 -16.90 -9.56 10.40
N TRP A 658 -17.33 -9.24 9.18
CA TRP A 658 -18.71 -8.97 8.84
C TRP A 658 -19.21 -9.96 7.80
N ARG A 659 -20.48 -10.33 7.89
CA ARG A 659 -21.17 -11.12 6.86
C ARG A 659 -22.00 -10.22 5.95
N GLN A 660 -22.35 -10.73 4.79
CA GLN A 660 -23.34 -10.09 3.94
C GLN A 660 -24.74 -10.27 4.57
N PRO A 661 -25.60 -9.24 4.59
CA PRO A 661 -26.95 -9.36 5.11
C PRO A 661 -27.81 -10.30 4.26
N GLU A 662 -28.70 -11.04 4.91
CA GLU A 662 -29.60 -12.03 4.28
C GLU A 662 -30.60 -11.41 3.30
N HIS A 663 -30.89 -10.11 3.47
CA HIS A 663 -31.68 -9.30 2.55
C HIS A 663 -30.87 -8.05 2.17
N PRO A 664 -30.10 -8.06 1.06
CA PRO A 664 -29.49 -6.84 0.55
C PRO A 664 -30.59 -5.80 0.31
N ALA A 665 -30.29 -4.52 0.58
CA ALA A 665 -31.26 -3.44 0.50
C ALA A 665 -32.11 -3.57 -0.78
N SER A 666 -33.43 -3.67 -0.61
CA SER A 666 -34.39 -3.86 -1.70
C SER A 666 -34.20 -2.77 -2.76
N ARG A 667 -34.06 -3.22 -4.02
CA ARG A 667 -33.81 -2.40 -5.22
C ARG A 667 -34.78 -1.25 -5.43
#